data_AF-V7BH90-F1
#
_entry.id   AF-V7BH90-F1
#
_cell.length_a   1.000
_cell.length_b   1.000
_cell.length_c   1.000
_cell.angle_alpha   90.00
_cell.angle_beta   90.00
_cell.angle_gamma   90.00
#
_symmetry.space_group_name_H-M   'P 1'
#
loop_
_entity.id
_entity.type
_entity.pdbx_description
1 polymer ?
#
loop_
_entity_poly.entity_id
_entity_poly.type
_entity_poly.pdbx_seq_one_letter_code
_entity_poly.pdbx_strand_id
1 'polypeptide(L)'
;MDVPKHRATRTTSLRDASDSSKMEGTGSWDAIEWTKIEPIARFVSHANLDFLIEAEQVVAEGHGVVLVNTDDAGTLMVTNFRLIFLSEGTRKVISLGTIPLATIEKFNKMVVKVQSNSRHVDKTPAQRLLQVIGKDMRIIVFSFRPRTKQRRVVFDALLRCTKPARLWDLYAFASGPSRFNNTTPLVRLLDEYSRLLCLGSFCASIDIIENGSYTLSNDLWRISSVNSNYTMCQSYPFAFIVPKIISDDEVLQACSFRARCRLPVVSWCHPLTGAVVARSSQPLVGLMMNMRSNMDEKLVAALCSKLDNGSRRKLYIVDARPRKNALANGAMGGGSESSSNYFQSEVVFLGIDNIHAMRDSFVRLREYMDTHGRTSSDGMSSFLRQGGSTWGGGNLSSMSASVSTLGDSGWLLHVQNVLAGAAWIAARVAMENASVLVHCSDGWDRTSQLVSLANLLLDPYYRTFTGFQALIEKDWLAFGHPFSDRVGMPSVSGTGNMAFELSRQPSTGNFSSSPGRQSSGTFSSQPPASSHSHNSNNYSPIFLQWVDCVSQLLRMYPFAFQFSAAFLVDFIDCMLSCRFGNFLCNSEKERQQCNVFEACGCLWVYLADLRTSEGGSHVHYNPFYDPLKHNGPLLPPAAALAPTLWPQFHLRWACPEEAQAGEIEAQCRKILIKCSEMQKGKEMAERKAKEVTNSMESLNAELRREKQLNNSAMNMAKTTSKENMAIKRAIQSMGCKVHVSGSGECTVDIESNPDILCCSSRKESNSTVRDDKTDLPVSVLVTADDVDGNSGIVRVCETLCPFGSGGGGCRWPNGGCAQQGSQYVGLKANFDAFDQLSIDDSYFKSE
;
A
#
# COMPACT_ATOMS: atom_id res chain seq x y z
N MET A 1 -87.86 5.95 20.11
CA MET A 1 -87.54 7.32 19.69
C MET A 1 -86.02 7.38 19.52
N ASP A 2 -85.45 7.52 18.32
CA ASP A 2 -86.06 7.66 16.99
C ASP A 2 -85.24 6.96 15.87
N VAL A 3 -85.85 6.89 14.69
CA VAL A 3 -85.47 6.26 13.40
C VAL A 3 -86.06 7.20 12.32
N PRO A 4 -85.56 7.38 11.06
CA PRO A 4 -84.64 6.59 10.19
C PRO A 4 -83.39 7.43 9.73
N LYS A 5 -82.57 7.21 8.66
CA LYS A 5 -82.77 6.71 7.27
C LYS A 5 -81.52 6.12 6.58
N HIS A 6 -81.75 5.04 5.83
CA HIS A 6 -81.39 4.69 4.44
C HIS A 6 -80.32 5.49 3.65
N ARG A 7 -79.38 4.86 2.90
CA ARG A 7 -79.48 4.05 1.62
C ARG A 7 -79.76 4.97 0.39
N ALA A 8 -79.11 4.88 -0.78
CA ALA A 8 -78.55 3.71 -1.48
C ALA A 8 -77.41 4.01 -2.52
N THR A 9 -76.80 2.91 -2.99
CA THR A 9 -76.20 2.60 -4.32
C THR A 9 -76.82 3.29 -5.55
N ARG A 10 -76.18 3.39 -6.74
CA ARG A 10 -75.09 2.59 -7.39
C ARG A 10 -74.00 3.52 -8.03
N THR A 11 -73.31 3.39 -9.18
CA THR A 11 -73.35 2.55 -10.42
C THR A 11 -71.91 2.31 -10.98
N THR A 12 -71.65 2.38 -12.30
CA THR A 12 -70.35 2.11 -12.99
C THR A 12 -70.20 2.88 -14.33
N SER A 13 -68.97 3.22 -14.75
CA SER A 13 -68.60 3.42 -16.17
C SER A 13 -67.09 3.21 -16.40
N LEU A 14 -66.66 3.21 -17.68
CA LEU A 14 -65.30 2.91 -18.19
C LEU A 14 -64.75 4.07 -19.04
N ARG A 15 -63.49 3.95 -19.50
CA ARG A 15 -62.69 4.84 -20.40
C ARG A 15 -61.94 6.00 -19.70
N ASP A 16 -60.78 6.46 -20.18
CA ASP A 16 -59.93 6.04 -21.33
C ASP A 16 -58.44 6.02 -20.93
N ALA A 17 -57.54 5.59 -21.84
CA ALA A 17 -56.10 5.46 -21.60
C ALA A 17 -55.25 6.58 -22.25
N SER A 18 -54.08 6.87 -21.67
CA SER A 18 -52.98 7.61 -22.31
C SER A 18 -51.63 7.32 -21.66
N ASP A 19 -50.54 7.41 -22.43
CA ASP A 19 -49.20 6.97 -22.02
C ASP A 19 -48.41 7.97 -21.17
N SER A 20 -47.58 7.44 -20.27
CA SER A 20 -46.15 7.81 -20.21
C SER A 20 -45.35 6.85 -19.31
N SER A 21 -44.40 6.12 -19.89
CA SER A 21 -43.52 5.21 -19.16
C SER A 21 -42.24 5.92 -18.71
N LYS A 22 -42.15 6.26 -17.41
CA LYS A 22 -40.89 6.56 -16.72
C LYS A 22 -40.57 5.46 -15.72
N MET A 23 -39.39 4.85 -15.86
CA MET A 23 -38.87 3.90 -14.87
C MET A 23 -38.20 4.65 -13.72
N GLU A 24 -38.97 5.00 -12.69
CA GLU A 24 -38.45 5.33 -11.37
C GLU A 24 -38.94 4.28 -10.36
N GLY A 25 -38.00 3.46 -9.90
CA GLY A 25 -38.23 2.34 -8.97
C GLY A 25 -37.37 2.46 -7.71
N THR A 26 -37.31 3.65 -7.13
CA THR A 26 -36.63 3.89 -5.85
C THR A 26 -37.35 3.15 -4.73
N GLY A 27 -36.67 2.17 -4.12
CA GLY A 27 -37.22 1.39 -3.02
C GLY A 27 -37.47 2.25 -1.78
N SER A 28 -38.73 2.60 -1.54
CA SER A 28 -39.13 3.28 -0.30
C SER A 28 -39.03 2.35 0.91
N TRP A 29 -38.67 2.91 2.06
CA TRP A 29 -38.46 2.21 3.34
C TRP A 29 -39.65 1.38 3.83
N ASP A 30 -40.86 1.67 3.35
CA ASP A 30 -42.11 0.99 3.75
C ASP A 30 -42.31 -0.38 3.06
N ALA A 31 -41.49 -0.76 2.07
CA ALA A 31 -41.78 -1.88 1.16
C ALA A 31 -41.18 -3.26 1.56
N ILE A 32 -40.52 -3.39 2.72
CA ILE A 32 -40.00 -4.69 3.19
C ILE A 32 -41.07 -5.43 4.01
N GLU A 33 -41.84 -6.30 3.35
CA GLU A 33 -42.77 -7.22 4.02
C GLU A 33 -42.01 -8.28 4.85
N TRP A 34 -41.85 -8.04 6.16
CA TRP A 34 -41.22 -8.96 7.13
C TRP A 34 -42.01 -10.26 7.41
N THR A 35 -43.00 -10.61 6.59
CA THR A 35 -44.08 -11.57 6.89
C THR A 35 -44.05 -12.86 6.05
N LYS A 36 -43.31 -12.94 4.94
CA LYS A 36 -43.17 -14.19 4.16
C LYS A 36 -42.16 -15.15 4.81
N ILE A 37 -42.66 -15.97 5.72
CA ILE A 37 -41.93 -17.10 6.30
C ILE A 37 -42.14 -18.33 5.41
N GLU A 38 -41.19 -18.61 4.52
CA GLU A 38 -41.01 -19.97 3.98
C GLU A 38 -39.93 -20.70 4.80
N PRO A 39 -40.21 -21.90 5.35
CA PRO A 39 -39.26 -22.65 6.17
C PRO A 39 -38.23 -23.40 5.30
N ILE A 40 -37.42 -22.67 4.53
CA ILE A 40 -36.35 -23.25 3.72
C ILE A 40 -35.20 -23.68 4.64
N ALA A 41 -35.23 -24.95 5.05
CA ALA A 41 -34.12 -25.64 5.72
C ALA A 41 -32.95 -25.91 4.75
N ARG A 42 -32.33 -24.85 4.21
CA ARG A 42 -31.05 -24.95 3.51
C ARG A 42 -29.92 -24.94 4.53
N PHE A 43 -29.29 -26.09 4.70
CA PHE A 43 -27.87 -26.11 5.02
C PHE A 43 -27.15 -25.28 3.96
N VAL A 44 -26.52 -24.17 4.36
CA VAL A 44 -25.61 -23.44 3.48
C VAL A 44 -24.36 -24.30 3.35
N SER A 45 -24.25 -25.03 2.23
CA SER A 45 -23.02 -25.72 1.87
C SER A 45 -21.87 -24.72 1.91
N HIS A 46 -20.76 -25.07 2.58
CA HIS A 46 -19.60 -24.19 2.78
C HIS A 46 -18.76 -24.03 1.49
N ALA A 47 -19.43 -23.87 0.34
CA ALA A 47 -18.83 -23.64 -0.95
C ALA A 47 -18.55 -22.14 -1.13
N ASN A 48 -17.36 -21.83 -1.64
CA ASN A 48 -16.89 -20.48 -1.99
C ASN A 48 -16.72 -19.54 -0.79
N LEU A 49 -15.92 -19.96 0.20
CA LEU A 49 -15.30 -19.10 1.21
C LEU A 49 -13.90 -18.60 0.76
N ASP A 50 -13.68 -18.53 -0.56
CA ASP A 50 -12.39 -18.29 -1.22
C ASP A 50 -11.77 -16.90 -0.92
N PHE A 51 -12.52 -16.04 -0.24
CA PHE A 51 -12.07 -14.74 0.27
C PHE A 51 -11.39 -14.81 1.64
N LEU A 52 -11.45 -15.95 2.34
CA LEU A 52 -10.71 -16.17 3.59
C LEU A 52 -9.22 -16.34 3.30
N ILE A 53 -8.37 -15.81 4.19
CA ILE A 53 -6.91 -15.98 4.05
C ILE A 53 -6.42 -17.26 4.77
N GLU A 54 -5.17 -17.64 4.49
CA GLU A 54 -4.52 -18.81 5.09
C GLU A 54 -4.64 -18.82 6.63
N ALA A 55 -5.02 -19.95 7.21
CA ALA A 55 -5.34 -20.10 8.65
C ALA A 55 -6.47 -19.19 9.20
N GLU A 56 -7.22 -18.47 8.36
CA GLU A 56 -8.42 -17.76 8.79
C GLU A 56 -9.61 -18.72 8.95
N GLN A 57 -10.31 -18.63 10.08
CA GLN A 57 -11.42 -19.53 10.43
C GLN A 57 -12.62 -18.73 10.98
N VAL A 58 -13.83 -19.12 10.58
CA VAL A 58 -15.09 -18.49 11.05
C VAL A 58 -15.40 -18.96 12.47
N VAL A 59 -15.65 -18.01 13.38
CA VAL A 59 -15.93 -18.23 14.81
C VAL A 59 -17.41 -18.01 15.13
N ALA A 60 -18.08 -17.08 14.44
CA ALA A 60 -19.50 -16.79 14.63
C ALA A 60 -20.12 -16.09 13.40
N GLU A 61 -21.44 -16.23 13.24
CA GLU A 61 -22.19 -15.66 12.12
C GLU A 61 -23.53 -15.04 12.55
N GLY A 62 -23.98 -14.03 11.80
CA GLY A 62 -25.32 -13.45 11.86
C GLY A 62 -25.90 -13.30 10.45
N HIS A 63 -27.06 -13.92 10.19
CA HIS A 63 -27.69 -13.99 8.88
C HIS A 63 -28.87 -13.01 8.77
N GLY A 64 -28.95 -12.27 7.65
CA GLY A 64 -29.98 -11.26 7.44
C GLY A 64 -29.80 -10.04 8.35
N VAL A 65 -28.56 -9.60 8.49
CA VAL A 65 -28.09 -8.42 9.21
C VAL A 65 -27.98 -7.25 8.21
N VAL A 66 -28.35 -6.04 8.61
CA VAL A 66 -28.27 -4.86 7.73
C VAL A 66 -27.10 -3.96 8.15
N LEU A 67 -26.27 -3.54 7.19
CA LEU A 67 -25.23 -2.52 7.37
C LEU A 67 -25.86 -1.13 7.22
N VAL A 68 -26.11 -0.44 8.33
CA VAL A 68 -26.89 0.82 8.37
C VAL A 68 -26.22 1.95 7.60
N ASN A 69 -24.88 1.95 7.50
CA ASN A 69 -24.13 2.95 6.73
C ASN A 69 -24.51 3.02 5.23
N THR A 70 -24.94 1.89 4.63
CA THR A 70 -25.25 1.75 3.20
C THR A 70 -26.65 1.16 2.92
N ASP A 71 -27.34 0.67 3.95
CA ASP A 71 -28.59 -0.09 3.91
C ASP A 71 -28.50 -1.48 3.21
N ASP A 72 -27.28 -2.01 3.07
CA ASP A 72 -27.07 -3.37 2.53
C ASP A 72 -27.53 -4.46 3.52
N ALA A 73 -28.39 -5.36 3.06
CA ALA A 73 -28.68 -6.62 3.74
C ALA A 73 -27.62 -7.69 3.43
N GLY A 74 -27.22 -8.47 4.43
CA GLY A 74 -26.10 -9.41 4.31
C GLY A 74 -25.94 -10.42 5.45
N THR A 75 -24.86 -11.18 5.34
CA THR A 75 -24.36 -12.08 6.39
C THR A 75 -23.10 -11.49 7.01
N LEU A 76 -23.10 -11.42 8.34
CA LEU A 76 -22.02 -10.85 9.14
C LEU A 76 -21.24 -11.99 9.81
N MET A 77 -19.97 -12.14 9.45
CA MET A 77 -19.09 -13.20 9.94
C MET A 77 -18.02 -12.60 10.87
N VAL A 78 -17.67 -13.31 11.94
CA VAL A 78 -16.52 -13.01 12.80
C VAL A 78 -15.53 -14.15 12.63
N THR A 79 -14.32 -13.87 12.15
CA THR A 79 -13.23 -14.84 12.05
C THR A 79 -12.25 -14.68 13.22
N ASN A 80 -11.19 -15.48 13.24
CA ASN A 80 -10.02 -15.27 14.12
C ASN A 80 -9.15 -14.05 13.72
N PHE A 81 -9.39 -13.42 12.57
CA PHE A 81 -8.62 -12.26 12.07
C PHE A 81 -9.42 -10.97 11.95
N ARG A 82 -10.65 -11.05 11.42
CA ARG A 82 -11.48 -9.89 11.03
C ARG A 82 -12.97 -10.18 11.20
N LEU A 83 -13.74 -9.11 11.24
CA LEU A 83 -15.16 -9.13 10.97
C LEU A 83 -15.35 -8.91 9.46
N ILE A 84 -16.22 -9.69 8.81
CA ILE A 84 -16.50 -9.67 7.37
C ILE A 84 -18.00 -9.48 7.15
N PHE A 85 -18.39 -8.58 6.24
CA PHE A 85 -19.79 -8.42 5.83
C PHE A 85 -19.97 -8.79 4.36
N LEU A 86 -20.80 -9.80 4.11
CA LEU A 86 -21.09 -10.36 2.80
C LEU A 86 -22.51 -9.94 2.36
N SER A 87 -22.61 -9.19 1.26
CA SER A 87 -23.89 -8.74 0.68
C SER A 87 -24.76 -9.95 0.28
N GLU A 88 -26.02 -9.99 0.72
CA GLU A 88 -26.94 -11.09 0.41
C GLU A 88 -27.33 -11.10 -1.08
N GLY A 89 -27.49 -9.90 -1.67
CA GLY A 89 -27.83 -9.73 -3.09
C GLY A 89 -26.66 -9.96 -4.04
N THR A 90 -25.49 -9.37 -3.78
CA THR A 90 -24.35 -9.46 -4.72
C THR A 90 -23.37 -10.61 -4.42
N ARG A 91 -23.45 -11.22 -3.23
CA ARG A 91 -22.48 -12.20 -2.70
C ARG A 91 -21.03 -11.71 -2.69
N LYS A 92 -20.81 -10.39 -2.71
CA LYS A 92 -19.49 -9.76 -2.58
C LYS A 92 -19.27 -9.27 -1.15
N VAL A 93 -18.00 -9.29 -0.73
CA VAL A 93 -17.58 -8.71 0.55
C VAL A 93 -17.62 -7.20 0.44
N ILE A 94 -18.36 -6.54 1.33
CA ILE A 94 -18.43 -5.07 1.40
C ILE A 94 -17.25 -4.59 2.24
N SER A 95 -16.39 -3.76 1.65
CA SER A 95 -15.16 -3.27 2.27
C SER A 95 -15.42 -2.47 3.54
N LEU A 96 -16.36 -1.51 3.49
CA LEU A 96 -16.74 -0.67 4.65
C LEU A 96 -17.10 -1.52 5.88
N GLY A 97 -17.94 -2.54 5.68
CA GLY A 97 -18.38 -3.48 6.71
C GLY A 97 -17.38 -4.58 7.08
N THR A 98 -16.15 -4.55 6.55
CA THR A 98 -15.14 -5.61 6.76
C THR A 98 -13.86 -5.04 7.38
N ILE A 99 -13.58 -5.38 8.64
CA ILE A 99 -12.54 -4.74 9.48
C ILE A 99 -11.74 -5.78 10.30
N PRO A 100 -10.38 -5.72 10.30
CA PRO A 100 -9.56 -6.56 11.17
C PRO A 100 -9.87 -6.34 12.65
N LEU A 101 -9.83 -7.41 13.45
CA LEU A 101 -10.18 -7.36 14.87
C LEU A 101 -9.22 -6.46 15.66
N ALA A 102 -7.94 -6.46 15.29
CA ALA A 102 -6.94 -5.55 15.86
C ALA A 102 -7.15 -4.07 15.47
N THR A 103 -7.83 -3.80 14.35
CA THR A 103 -8.17 -2.44 13.91
C THR A 103 -9.37 -1.86 14.70
N ILE A 104 -10.15 -2.69 15.42
CA ILE A 104 -11.28 -2.23 16.24
C ILE A 104 -10.77 -1.49 17.50
N GLU A 105 -11.22 -0.25 17.71
CA GLU A 105 -10.99 0.55 18.93
C GLU A 105 -11.98 0.14 20.03
N LYS A 106 -13.28 0.10 19.71
CA LYS A 106 -14.39 -0.17 20.63
C LYS A 106 -15.64 -0.63 19.88
N PHE A 107 -16.52 -1.39 20.53
CA PHE A 107 -17.79 -1.82 19.95
C PHE A 107 -18.90 -1.93 21.01
N ASN A 108 -20.12 -1.53 20.66
CA ASN A 108 -21.21 -1.25 21.60
C ASN A 108 -22.54 -1.87 21.16
N LYS A 109 -23.30 -2.45 22.11
CA LYS A 109 -24.70 -2.89 21.92
C LYS A 109 -25.65 -1.70 22.12
N MET A 110 -26.16 -1.10 21.04
CA MET A 110 -27.12 0.03 21.09
C MET A 110 -28.57 -0.44 20.88
N VAL A 111 -29.57 0.27 21.39
CA VAL A 111 -30.99 -0.02 21.12
C VAL A 111 -31.73 1.27 20.82
N VAL A 112 -32.20 1.41 19.59
CA VAL A 112 -32.89 2.61 19.11
C VAL A 112 -34.39 2.32 19.01
N LYS A 113 -35.20 3.24 19.55
CA LYS A 113 -36.65 3.27 19.32
C LYS A 113 -36.93 4.27 18.22
N VAL A 114 -37.42 3.81 17.07
CA VAL A 114 -37.84 4.69 15.97
C VAL A 114 -39.11 5.43 16.43
N GLN A 115 -39.06 6.77 16.49
CA GLN A 115 -40.24 7.58 16.73
C GLN A 115 -40.96 7.81 15.40
N SER A 116 -42.09 7.12 15.20
CA SER A 116 -42.97 7.33 14.06
C SER A 116 -43.87 8.54 14.31
N ASN A 117 -43.75 9.59 13.50
CA ASN A 117 -44.64 10.76 13.55
C ASN A 117 -46.04 10.51 12.92
N SER A 118 -46.31 9.29 12.44
CA SER A 118 -47.63 8.86 11.98
C SER A 118 -48.53 8.45 13.15
N ARG A 119 -49.84 8.75 13.06
CA ARG A 119 -50.83 8.45 14.12
C ARG A 119 -51.29 6.98 14.17
N HIS A 120 -50.53 6.05 13.59
CA HIS A 120 -50.85 4.62 13.60
C HIS A 120 -50.08 3.90 14.72
N VAL A 121 -50.81 3.22 15.61
CA VAL A 121 -50.28 2.63 16.85
C VAL A 121 -49.75 1.21 16.60
N ASP A 122 -48.97 1.04 15.53
CA ASP A 122 -48.20 -0.19 15.31
C ASP A 122 -46.83 -0.08 15.98
N LYS A 123 -46.50 -1.07 16.80
CA LYS A 123 -45.31 -1.05 17.66
C LYS A 123 -44.07 -1.41 16.84
N THR A 124 -43.51 -0.42 16.14
CA THR A 124 -42.22 -0.52 15.45
C THR A 124 -41.18 -1.16 16.40
N PRO A 125 -40.61 -2.34 16.04
CA PRO A 125 -39.80 -3.09 16.98
C PRO A 125 -38.43 -2.41 17.15
N ALA A 126 -38.09 -2.06 18.39
CA ALA A 126 -36.84 -1.35 18.69
C ALA A 126 -35.61 -2.04 18.08
N GLN A 127 -34.89 -1.30 17.23
CA GLN A 127 -33.76 -1.79 16.45
C GLN A 127 -32.62 -2.22 17.38
N ARG A 128 -32.02 -3.38 17.07
CA ARG A 128 -30.93 -3.96 17.86
C ARG A 128 -29.61 -3.77 17.13
N LEU A 129 -29.03 -2.59 17.33
CA LEU A 129 -27.79 -2.17 16.67
C LEU A 129 -26.53 -2.69 17.37
N LEU A 130 -25.48 -2.91 16.60
CA LEU A 130 -24.10 -3.13 17.05
C LEU A 130 -23.23 -2.08 16.34
N GLN A 131 -22.69 -1.14 17.10
CA GLN A 131 -21.73 -0.17 16.59
C GLN A 131 -20.31 -0.74 16.77
N VAL A 132 -19.46 -0.63 15.75
CA VAL A 132 -18.04 -0.99 15.75
C VAL A 132 -17.25 0.23 15.28
N ILE A 133 -16.32 0.72 16.11
CA ILE A 133 -15.51 1.90 15.81
C ILE A 133 -14.08 1.45 15.56
N GLY A 134 -13.54 1.81 14.40
CA GLY A 134 -12.20 1.46 13.95
C GLY A 134 -11.17 2.55 14.23
N LYS A 135 -9.91 2.14 14.42
CA LYS A 135 -8.72 2.99 14.50
C LYS A 135 -8.37 3.63 13.14
N ASP A 136 -9.09 3.23 12.09
CA ASP A 136 -8.83 3.46 10.67
C ASP A 136 -9.87 4.38 9.99
N MET A 137 -10.47 5.27 10.79
CA MET A 137 -11.54 6.24 10.45
C MET A 137 -12.97 5.69 10.34
N ARG A 138 -13.22 4.38 10.54
CA ARG A 138 -14.59 3.83 10.43
C ARG A 138 -15.45 3.94 11.69
N ILE A 139 -16.74 4.22 11.49
CA ILE A 139 -17.82 3.92 12.44
C ILE A 139 -18.86 3.07 11.69
N ILE A 140 -18.90 1.77 11.99
CA ILE A 140 -19.72 0.77 11.30
C ILE A 140 -20.91 0.41 12.19
N VAL A 141 -22.13 0.38 11.67
CA VAL A 141 -23.32 0.02 12.45
C VAL A 141 -24.10 -1.11 11.78
N PHE A 142 -24.27 -2.21 12.51
CA PHE A 142 -25.01 -3.40 12.09
C PHE A 142 -26.35 -3.52 12.81
N SER A 143 -27.46 -3.58 12.08
CA SER A 143 -28.81 -3.80 12.61
C SER A 143 -29.18 -5.27 12.55
N PHE A 144 -29.60 -5.84 13.69
CA PHE A 144 -30.00 -7.25 13.80
C PHE A 144 -31.51 -7.40 13.96
N ARG A 145 -32.07 -8.41 13.29
CA ARG A 145 -33.49 -8.80 13.39
C ARG A 145 -33.93 -8.92 14.86
N PRO A 146 -34.98 -8.19 15.30
CA PRO A 146 -35.52 -8.27 16.66
C PRO A 146 -35.88 -9.70 17.08
N ARG A 147 -35.95 -9.94 18.39
CA ARG A 147 -36.20 -11.26 19.03
C ARG A 147 -35.15 -12.37 18.77
N THR A 148 -34.23 -12.21 17.82
CA THR A 148 -33.14 -13.18 17.59
C THR A 148 -32.05 -13.16 18.68
N LYS A 149 -31.25 -14.23 18.76
CA LYS A 149 -30.02 -14.32 19.57
C LYS A 149 -28.75 -13.85 18.85
N GLN A 150 -28.79 -13.65 17.52
CA GLN A 150 -27.59 -13.42 16.68
C GLN A 150 -26.65 -12.31 17.20
N ARG A 151 -27.19 -11.12 17.52
CA ARG A 151 -26.38 -10.00 18.05
C ARG A 151 -25.61 -10.34 19.33
N ARG A 152 -26.14 -11.26 20.15
CA ARG A 152 -25.43 -11.76 21.33
C ARG A 152 -24.27 -12.64 20.88
N VAL A 153 -24.52 -13.63 20.04
CA VAL A 153 -23.48 -14.53 19.50
C VAL A 153 -22.33 -13.76 18.84
N VAL A 154 -22.63 -12.83 17.93
CA VAL A 154 -21.62 -12.01 17.24
C VAL A 154 -20.81 -11.14 18.20
N PHE A 155 -21.46 -10.41 19.13
CA PHE A 155 -20.72 -9.57 20.10
C PHE A 155 -19.90 -10.41 21.07
N ASP A 156 -20.43 -11.52 21.55
CA ASP A 156 -19.77 -12.35 22.56
C ASP A 156 -18.62 -13.17 21.93
N ALA A 157 -18.63 -13.36 20.60
CA ALA A 157 -17.47 -13.77 19.80
C ALA A 157 -16.45 -12.63 19.59
N LEU A 158 -16.89 -11.43 19.21
CA LEU A 158 -16.01 -10.24 19.12
C LEU A 158 -15.26 -10.01 20.45
N LEU A 159 -15.96 -10.04 21.58
CA LEU A 159 -15.36 -9.87 22.91
C LEU A 159 -14.26 -10.89 23.23
N ARG A 160 -14.34 -12.10 22.66
CA ARG A 160 -13.32 -13.15 22.79
C ARG A 160 -12.14 -12.92 21.85
N CYS A 161 -12.39 -12.46 20.62
CA CYS A 161 -11.38 -12.42 19.55
C CYS A 161 -10.67 -11.06 19.43
N THR A 162 -11.29 -9.95 19.84
CA THR A 162 -10.62 -8.62 19.91
C THR A 162 -9.82 -8.43 21.20
N LYS A 163 -9.88 -9.38 22.15
CA LYS A 163 -9.14 -9.35 23.41
C LYS A 163 -8.42 -10.69 23.67
N PRO A 164 -7.46 -11.06 22.80
CA PRO A 164 -6.64 -12.25 23.00
C PRO A 164 -5.94 -12.21 24.37
N ALA A 165 -5.87 -13.37 25.04
CA ALA A 165 -5.34 -13.47 26.39
C ALA A 165 -3.80 -13.46 26.43
N ARG A 166 -3.17 -13.92 25.34
CA ARG A 166 -1.73 -13.96 25.11
C ARG A 166 -1.41 -13.28 23.79
N LEU A 167 -0.20 -12.74 23.66
CA LEU A 167 0.30 -12.21 22.37
C LEU A 167 0.18 -13.26 21.25
N TRP A 168 0.50 -14.52 21.56
CA TRP A 168 0.42 -15.71 20.70
C TRP A 168 -0.99 -16.08 20.21
N ASP A 169 -2.05 -15.51 20.80
CA ASP A 169 -3.43 -15.74 20.34
C ASP A 169 -3.82 -14.78 19.19
N LEU A 170 -2.92 -13.88 18.76
CA LEU A 170 -3.11 -13.01 17.60
C LEU A 170 -2.90 -13.78 16.28
N TYR A 171 -3.68 -13.42 15.26
CA TYR A 171 -3.61 -14.03 13.93
C TYR A 171 -2.19 -14.04 13.32
N ALA A 172 -1.34 -13.04 13.58
CA ALA A 172 0.05 -13.01 13.11
C ALA A 172 0.87 -14.28 13.45
N PHE A 173 0.52 -14.98 14.53
CA PHE A 173 1.13 -16.26 14.92
C PHE A 173 0.37 -17.47 14.37
N ALA A 174 -0.94 -17.33 14.10
CA ALA A 174 -1.77 -18.37 13.48
C ALA A 174 -1.41 -18.61 12.00
N SER A 175 -0.95 -17.57 11.29
CA SER A 175 -0.41 -17.68 9.93
C SER A 175 1.02 -18.28 9.85
N GLY A 176 1.67 -18.52 10.99
CA GLY A 176 2.98 -19.15 11.09
C GLY A 176 4.15 -18.37 10.44
N PRO A 177 5.32 -19.04 10.30
CA PRO A 177 6.47 -18.53 9.54
C PRO A 177 6.12 -18.55 8.04
N SER A 178 5.50 -17.45 7.60
CA SER A 178 4.95 -17.33 6.25
C SER A 178 6.01 -17.40 5.15
N ARG A 179 5.56 -17.54 3.90
CA ARG A 179 6.36 -17.27 2.69
C ARG A 179 7.06 -15.89 2.63
N PHE A 180 6.73 -14.96 3.52
CA PHE A 180 7.25 -13.59 3.57
C PHE A 180 8.37 -13.42 4.63
N ASN A 181 9.40 -14.26 4.58
CA ASN A 181 10.57 -14.15 5.47
C ASN A 181 11.64 -13.20 4.88
N ASN A 182 12.49 -12.63 5.75
CA ASN A 182 13.51 -11.62 5.40
C ASN A 182 14.81 -11.90 6.19
N THR A 183 15.81 -11.01 6.12
CA THR A 183 16.91 -10.96 7.11
C THR A 183 16.39 -10.56 8.50
N THR A 184 17.21 -10.69 9.56
CA THR A 184 16.81 -10.19 10.88
C THR A 184 16.76 -8.65 10.89
N PRO A 185 15.91 -8.01 11.73
CA PRO A 185 15.92 -6.55 11.88
C PRO A 185 17.25 -6.01 12.41
N LEU A 186 17.99 -6.83 13.17
CA LEU A 186 19.28 -6.49 13.78
C LEU A 186 20.38 -6.30 12.71
N VAL A 187 20.41 -7.19 11.72
CA VAL A 187 21.28 -7.09 10.53
C VAL A 187 21.01 -5.78 9.79
N ARG A 188 19.74 -5.51 9.45
CA ARG A 188 19.37 -4.27 8.73
C ARG A 188 19.65 -2.99 9.52
N LEU A 189 19.59 -3.03 10.86
CA LEU A 189 19.98 -1.89 11.69
C LEU A 189 21.49 -1.61 11.61
N LEU A 190 22.33 -2.65 11.57
CA LEU A 190 23.78 -2.50 11.40
C LEU A 190 24.17 -2.09 9.97
N ASP A 191 23.47 -2.58 8.95
CA ASP A 191 23.64 -2.10 7.57
C ASP A 191 23.33 -0.60 7.47
N GLU A 192 22.23 -0.15 8.09
CA GLU A 192 21.86 1.27 8.14
C GLU A 192 22.86 2.11 8.94
N TYR A 193 23.36 1.63 10.09
CA TYR A 193 24.45 2.32 10.80
C TYR A 193 25.74 2.38 9.99
N SER A 194 26.07 1.35 9.23
CA SER A 194 27.26 1.32 8.37
C SER A 194 27.12 2.29 7.20
N ARG A 195 25.91 2.41 6.62
CA ARG A 195 25.56 3.46 5.64
C ARG A 195 25.74 4.86 6.23
N LEU A 196 25.19 5.12 7.42
CA LEU A 196 25.27 6.42 8.11
C LEU A 196 26.71 6.80 8.53
N LEU A 197 27.58 5.82 8.77
CA LEU A 197 29.00 6.03 9.04
C LEU A 197 29.87 6.08 7.77
N CYS A 198 29.27 5.89 6.59
CA CYS A 198 29.91 5.82 5.26
C CYS A 198 30.92 4.66 5.10
N LEU A 199 30.68 3.55 5.79
CA LEU A 199 31.54 2.36 5.80
C LEU A 199 31.22 1.42 4.63
N GLY A 200 31.50 1.90 3.40
CA GLY A 200 31.04 1.31 2.12
C GLY A 200 31.55 -0.09 1.74
N SER A 201 32.11 -0.86 2.68
CA SER A 201 32.55 -2.25 2.49
C SER A 201 32.02 -3.22 3.56
N PHE A 202 31.28 -2.74 4.56
CA PHE A 202 30.68 -3.59 5.59
C PHE A 202 29.27 -4.04 5.17
N CYS A 203 28.98 -5.32 5.38
CA CYS A 203 27.65 -5.90 5.30
C CYS A 203 27.43 -6.73 6.58
N ALA A 204 26.30 -6.54 7.26
CA ALA A 204 26.01 -7.22 8.50
C ALA A 204 25.61 -8.69 8.27
N SER A 205 26.03 -9.56 9.18
CA SER A 205 25.53 -10.94 9.28
C SER A 205 25.15 -11.25 10.73
N ILE A 206 24.44 -12.36 10.94
CA ILE A 206 24.13 -12.84 12.30
C ILE A 206 25.43 -13.24 13.04
N ASP A 207 26.39 -13.84 12.34
CA ASP A 207 27.68 -14.24 12.91
C ASP A 207 28.48 -13.03 13.42
N ILE A 208 28.41 -11.88 12.74
CA ILE A 208 29.07 -10.65 13.18
C ILE A 208 28.41 -10.10 14.46
N ILE A 209 27.09 -10.26 14.61
CA ILE A 209 26.34 -9.87 15.81
C ILE A 209 26.70 -10.80 16.99
N GLU A 210 26.65 -12.12 16.77
CA GLU A 210 26.94 -13.13 17.79
C GLU A 210 28.40 -13.09 18.27
N ASN A 211 29.35 -12.86 17.36
CA ASN A 211 30.76 -12.65 17.69
C ASN A 211 31.08 -11.21 18.13
N GLY A 212 30.07 -10.36 18.40
CA GLY A 212 30.22 -9.00 18.94
C GLY A 212 31.01 -8.01 18.06
N SER A 213 31.31 -8.37 16.81
CA SER A 213 32.34 -7.76 15.97
C SER A 213 31.84 -6.56 15.15
N TYR A 214 30.82 -5.86 15.66
CA TYR A 214 30.12 -4.76 15.00
C TYR A 214 30.43 -3.36 15.58
N THR A 215 31.46 -3.22 16.41
CA THR A 215 31.88 -1.96 17.05
C THR A 215 32.67 -1.04 16.10
N LEU A 216 32.08 -0.74 14.94
CA LEU A 216 32.71 0.03 13.86
C LEU A 216 32.82 1.53 14.22
N SER A 217 33.71 2.26 13.56
CA SER A 217 33.81 3.73 13.70
C SER A 217 34.33 4.42 12.43
N ASN A 218 33.96 5.68 12.24
CA ASN A 218 34.68 6.62 11.38
C ASN A 218 35.49 7.60 12.26
N ASP A 219 35.82 8.81 11.84
CA ASP A 219 36.65 9.72 12.64
C ASP A 219 35.91 10.40 13.81
N LEU A 220 34.60 10.59 13.70
CA LEU A 220 33.79 11.31 14.69
C LEU A 220 32.90 10.40 15.54
N TRP A 221 32.43 9.29 14.97
CA TRP A 221 31.34 8.48 15.53
C TRP A 221 31.72 6.99 15.57
N ARG A 222 31.19 6.26 16.55
CA ARG A 222 31.34 4.80 16.69
C ARG A 222 30.02 4.11 17.02
N ILE A 223 29.87 2.86 16.60
CA ILE A 223 28.82 1.96 17.09
C ILE A 223 29.25 1.42 18.45
N SER A 224 28.39 1.57 19.46
CA SER A 224 28.56 0.95 20.78
C SER A 224 27.76 -0.37 20.85
N SER A 225 28.36 -1.38 21.47
CA SER A 225 27.74 -2.68 21.80
C SER A 225 27.28 -2.77 23.26
N VAL A 226 27.36 -1.68 24.04
CA VAL A 226 27.11 -1.64 25.49
C VAL A 226 25.68 -2.03 25.92
N ASN A 227 24.74 -2.08 24.97
CA ASN A 227 23.35 -2.47 25.19
C ASN A 227 22.97 -3.79 24.49
N SER A 228 23.95 -4.61 24.09
CA SER A 228 23.76 -5.87 23.35
C SER A 228 22.76 -6.84 23.99
N ASN A 229 22.70 -6.83 25.34
CA ASN A 229 21.81 -7.63 26.17
C ASN A 229 20.62 -6.83 26.74
N TYR A 230 20.43 -5.59 26.29
CA TYR A 230 19.40 -4.64 26.74
C TYR A 230 19.35 -4.38 28.25
N THR A 231 20.47 -4.50 28.97
CA THR A 231 20.51 -4.22 30.42
C THR A 231 20.60 -2.72 30.73
N MET A 232 21.35 -1.95 29.93
CA MET A 232 21.52 -0.51 30.09
C MET A 232 20.22 0.26 29.80
N CYS A 233 19.59 0.01 28.63
CA CYS A 233 18.30 0.57 28.29
C CYS A 233 17.43 -0.44 27.53
N GLN A 234 16.39 -0.94 28.21
CA GLN A 234 15.49 -1.98 27.69
C GLN A 234 14.59 -1.52 26.51
N SER A 235 14.63 -0.24 26.15
CA SER A 235 13.80 0.38 25.10
C SER A 235 14.61 1.03 23.97
N TYR A 236 15.93 0.92 24.03
CA TYR A 236 16.85 1.26 22.94
C TYR A 236 17.25 -0.01 22.18
N PRO A 237 17.77 0.14 20.95
CA PRO A 237 18.37 -0.98 20.21
C PRO A 237 19.56 -1.62 20.93
N PHE A 238 19.90 -2.85 20.53
CA PHE A 238 21.08 -3.59 21.03
C PHE A 238 22.41 -2.87 20.76
N ALA A 239 22.45 -2.05 19.71
CA ALA A 239 23.60 -1.26 19.28
C ALA A 239 23.13 0.17 18.95
N PHE A 240 23.98 1.18 19.12
CA PHE A 240 23.67 2.55 18.70
C PHE A 240 24.92 3.40 18.47
N ILE A 241 24.78 4.52 17.76
CA ILE A 241 25.90 5.40 17.41
C ILE A 241 26.13 6.48 18.50
N VAL A 242 27.38 6.61 18.96
CA VAL A 242 27.85 7.61 19.94
C VAL A 242 29.09 8.36 19.41
N PRO A 243 29.48 9.51 19.99
CA PRO A 243 30.75 10.15 19.67
C PRO A 243 31.94 9.23 19.99
N LYS A 244 32.90 9.12 19.07
CA LYS A 244 34.07 8.23 19.19
C LYS A 244 34.94 8.51 20.43
N ILE A 245 34.93 9.76 20.90
CA ILE A 245 35.68 10.24 22.07
C ILE A 245 35.05 9.86 23.44
N ILE A 246 33.85 9.28 23.45
CA ILE A 246 33.16 8.83 24.67
C ILE A 246 33.30 7.31 24.79
N SER A 247 33.80 6.81 25.93
CA SER A 247 33.93 5.36 26.18
C SER A 247 32.59 4.73 26.57
N ASP A 248 32.52 3.39 26.62
CA ASP A 248 31.30 2.70 27.06
C ASP A 248 31.07 2.81 28.58
N ASP A 249 32.12 2.95 29.39
CA ASP A 249 32.01 3.28 30.82
C ASP A 249 31.41 4.68 31.04
N GLU A 250 31.73 5.63 30.16
CA GLU A 250 31.17 6.98 30.19
C GLU A 250 29.72 7.01 29.72
N VAL A 251 29.36 6.16 28.74
CA VAL A 251 27.96 5.91 28.35
C VAL A 251 27.14 5.34 29.51
N LEU A 252 27.67 4.34 30.23
CA LEU A 252 27.02 3.74 31.40
C LEU A 252 26.84 4.74 32.56
N GLN A 253 27.80 5.64 32.77
CA GLN A 253 27.67 6.73 33.76
C GLN A 253 26.65 7.78 33.33
N ALA A 254 26.66 8.21 32.06
CA ALA A 254 25.75 9.22 31.53
C ALA A 254 24.29 8.74 31.51
N CYS A 255 24.01 7.48 31.18
CA CYS A 255 22.64 7.01 30.94
C CYS A 255 21.74 7.14 32.17
N SER A 256 22.28 6.99 33.38
CA SER A 256 21.53 7.11 34.65
C SER A 256 20.86 8.48 34.85
N PHE A 257 21.36 9.53 34.21
CA PHE A 257 20.81 10.89 34.29
C PHE A 257 19.66 11.14 33.29
N ARG A 258 19.35 10.18 32.41
CA ARG A 258 18.32 10.30 31.37
C ARG A 258 17.17 9.34 31.67
N ALA A 259 15.93 9.82 31.55
CA ALA A 259 14.74 9.02 31.88
C ALA A 259 14.73 7.67 31.13
N ARG A 260 14.56 6.56 31.87
CA ARG A 260 14.62 5.18 31.34
C ARG A 260 15.98 4.81 30.69
N CYS A 261 17.06 5.50 31.04
CA CYS A 261 18.40 5.37 30.45
C CYS A 261 18.48 5.69 28.94
N ARG A 262 17.51 6.42 28.39
CA ARG A 262 17.44 6.78 26.95
C ARG A 262 18.34 7.99 26.64
N LEU A 263 19.65 7.77 26.73
CA LEU A 263 20.69 8.78 26.59
C LEU A 263 20.81 9.39 25.17
N PRO A 264 21.48 10.55 25.01
CA PRO A 264 21.82 11.13 23.71
C PRO A 264 22.63 10.18 22.82
N VAL A 265 22.00 9.73 21.72
CA VAL A 265 22.62 8.88 20.69
C VAL A 265 22.25 9.39 19.30
N VAL A 266 23.10 9.12 18.30
CA VAL A 266 22.89 9.61 16.93
C VAL A 266 21.90 8.75 16.16
N SER A 267 20.96 9.39 15.47
CA SER A 267 20.01 8.75 14.53
C SER A 267 20.39 9.00 13.05
N TRP A 268 21.01 10.14 12.74
CA TRP A 268 21.49 10.46 11.39
C TRP A 268 22.75 11.33 11.41
N CYS A 269 23.62 11.11 10.43
CA CYS A 269 24.87 11.82 10.21
C CYS A 269 24.86 12.49 8.83
N HIS A 270 25.23 13.76 8.75
CA HIS A 270 25.47 14.42 7.47
C HIS A 270 26.80 13.92 6.87
N PRO A 271 26.81 13.26 5.69
CA PRO A 271 28.00 12.58 5.17
C PRO A 271 29.17 13.54 4.91
N LEU A 272 28.91 14.72 4.32
CA LEU A 272 29.95 15.71 4.05
C LEU A 272 30.39 16.52 5.28
N THR A 273 29.46 17.00 6.11
CA THR A 273 29.76 18.04 7.11
C THR A 273 29.95 17.50 8.52
N GLY A 274 29.59 16.25 8.82
CA GLY A 274 29.67 15.67 10.17
C GLY A 274 28.72 16.30 11.20
N ALA A 275 27.68 17.01 10.76
CA ALA A 275 26.54 17.40 11.60
C ALA A 275 25.67 16.17 11.92
N VAL A 276 24.98 16.14 13.07
CA VAL A 276 24.13 15.01 13.46
C VAL A 276 22.74 15.42 13.93
N VAL A 277 21.76 14.55 13.64
CA VAL A 277 20.48 14.49 14.37
C VAL A 277 20.61 13.40 15.43
N ALA A 278 20.65 13.80 16.68
CA ALA A 278 20.70 12.94 17.86
C ALA A 278 19.34 12.91 18.59
N ARG A 279 19.10 11.86 19.38
CA ARG A 279 17.84 11.64 20.10
C ARG A 279 18.05 11.17 21.54
N SER A 280 17.16 11.58 22.43
CA SER A 280 17.14 11.14 23.85
C SER A 280 15.75 11.29 24.51
N SER A 281 15.65 10.84 25.76
CA SER A 281 14.63 11.32 26.71
C SER A 281 15.07 12.64 27.40
N GLN A 282 14.16 13.22 28.19
CA GLN A 282 14.53 14.30 29.12
C GLN A 282 15.67 13.91 30.09
N PRO A 283 16.46 14.89 30.53
CA PRO A 283 17.34 14.75 31.69
C PRO A 283 16.52 14.70 33.00
N LEU A 284 17.13 14.15 34.05
CA LEU A 284 16.57 14.03 35.39
C LEU A 284 17.17 15.11 36.31
N VAL A 285 16.81 16.38 36.07
CA VAL A 285 17.36 17.53 36.85
C VAL A 285 16.79 17.65 38.28
N GLY A 286 15.92 16.71 38.69
CA GLY A 286 15.39 16.62 40.05
C GLY A 286 14.32 17.67 40.36
N LEU A 287 13.62 17.50 41.49
CA LEU A 287 12.48 18.35 41.89
C LEU A 287 12.85 19.83 42.04
N MET A 288 14.11 20.13 42.38
CA MET A 288 14.66 21.48 42.50
C MET A 288 15.30 21.99 41.19
N MET A 289 15.23 21.22 40.10
CA MET A 289 15.78 21.53 38.76
C MET A 289 17.27 21.91 38.77
N ASN A 290 18.04 21.38 39.72
CA ASN A 290 19.43 21.72 39.99
C ASN A 290 20.40 20.52 39.95
N MET A 291 19.91 19.29 39.77
CA MET A 291 20.77 18.13 39.57
C MET A 291 21.43 18.18 38.19
N ARG A 292 22.69 17.75 38.13
CA ARG A 292 23.56 17.78 36.94
C ARG A 292 24.30 16.46 36.82
N SER A 293 24.72 16.12 35.60
CA SER A 293 25.64 15.03 35.34
C SER A 293 26.76 15.53 34.43
N ASN A 294 27.97 15.60 34.97
CA ASN A 294 29.17 15.98 34.20
C ASN A 294 29.38 15.06 32.99
N MET A 295 28.90 13.81 33.06
CA MET A 295 29.05 12.84 31.98
C MET A 295 27.98 12.99 30.89
N ASP A 296 26.75 13.35 31.24
CA ASP A 296 25.74 13.74 30.23
C ASP A 296 26.13 15.07 29.57
N GLU A 297 26.61 16.05 30.35
CA GLU A 297 27.17 17.30 29.83
C GLU A 297 28.37 17.06 28.90
N LYS A 298 29.28 16.12 29.23
CA LYS A 298 30.38 15.70 28.34
C LYS A 298 29.87 15.05 27.05
N LEU A 299 28.91 14.12 27.16
CA LEU A 299 28.32 13.40 26.03
C LEU A 299 27.60 14.36 25.06
N VAL A 300 26.78 15.27 25.58
CA VAL A 300 26.08 16.28 24.80
C VAL A 300 27.08 17.25 24.16
N ALA A 301 28.09 17.71 24.89
CA ALA A 301 29.16 18.55 24.32
C ALA A 301 30.01 17.84 23.25
N ALA A 302 30.08 16.50 23.27
CA ALA A 302 30.76 15.71 22.24
C ALA A 302 29.93 15.56 20.94
N LEU A 303 28.64 15.94 20.92
CA LEU A 303 27.87 16.13 19.68
C LEU A 303 28.29 17.41 18.92
N CYS A 304 28.94 18.35 19.60
CA CYS A 304 29.52 19.58 19.03
C CYS A 304 30.88 19.29 18.39
N SER A 305 30.90 18.51 17.31
CA SER A 305 32.13 18.19 16.57
C SER A 305 32.90 19.47 16.17
N LYS A 306 34.23 19.40 16.19
CA LYS A 306 35.08 20.49 15.69
C LYS A 306 34.91 20.61 14.17
N LEU A 307 34.97 21.84 13.68
CA LEU A 307 35.04 22.19 12.27
C LEU A 307 36.51 22.43 11.87
N ASP A 308 36.83 22.33 10.59
CA ASP A 308 38.20 22.45 10.06
C ASP A 308 38.86 23.80 10.38
N ASN A 309 38.04 24.85 10.52
CA ASN A 309 38.46 26.19 10.95
C ASN A 309 38.75 26.30 12.46
N GLY A 310 38.79 25.18 13.19
CA GLY A 310 39.06 25.12 14.64
C GLY A 310 37.88 25.49 15.55
N SER A 311 36.80 26.06 15.00
CA SER A 311 35.59 26.38 15.77
C SER A 311 34.79 25.12 16.12
N ARG A 312 33.93 25.22 17.14
CA ARG A 312 32.96 24.16 17.47
C ARG A 312 31.65 24.39 16.73
N ARG A 313 31.09 23.32 16.17
CA ARG A 313 29.75 23.33 15.59
C ARG A 313 28.70 23.75 16.63
N LYS A 314 27.72 24.55 16.22
CA LYS A 314 26.57 24.90 17.04
C LYS A 314 25.70 23.66 17.33
N LEU A 315 25.20 23.56 18.56
CA LEU A 315 24.23 22.54 18.96
C LEU A 315 22.89 23.18 19.36
N TYR A 316 21.81 22.62 18.85
CA TYR A 316 20.46 22.90 19.29
C TYR A 316 19.92 21.73 20.12
N ILE A 317 19.36 22.02 21.30
CA ILE A 317 18.67 21.04 22.14
C ILE A 317 17.17 21.32 22.01
N VAL A 318 16.45 20.38 21.41
CA VAL A 318 15.07 20.57 20.94
C VAL A 318 14.13 19.72 21.79
N ASP A 319 13.47 20.38 22.74
CA ASP A 319 12.39 19.79 23.51
C ASP A 319 11.09 19.87 22.68
N ALA A 320 10.54 18.73 22.30
CA ALA A 320 9.30 18.70 21.51
C ALA A 320 8.09 19.28 22.26
N ARG A 321 8.16 19.45 23.59
CA ARG A 321 7.01 19.80 24.45
C ARG A 321 6.72 21.31 24.44
N PRO A 322 5.48 21.72 24.79
CA PRO A 322 5.22 23.05 25.33
C PRO A 322 6.06 23.31 26.59
N ARG A 323 6.65 24.50 26.71
CA ARG A 323 7.47 24.90 27.87
C ARG A 323 6.75 24.69 29.22
N LYS A 324 5.42 24.90 29.27
CA LYS A 324 4.56 24.59 30.43
C LYS A 324 4.61 23.11 30.85
N ASN A 325 4.62 22.20 29.87
CA ASN A 325 4.61 20.74 30.11
C ASN A 325 6.01 20.26 30.51
N ALA A 326 7.07 20.87 29.95
CA ALA A 326 8.45 20.62 30.36
C ALA A 326 8.71 21.06 31.81
N LEU A 327 8.25 22.27 32.20
CA LEU A 327 8.33 22.76 33.58
C LEU A 327 7.58 21.83 34.55
N ALA A 328 6.39 21.36 34.18
CA ALA A 328 5.64 20.39 34.97
C ALA A 328 6.36 19.03 35.11
N ASN A 329 7.13 18.59 34.11
CA ASN A 329 7.99 17.40 34.23
C ASN A 329 9.19 17.66 35.16
N GLY A 330 9.75 18.87 35.17
CA GLY A 330 10.78 19.27 36.13
C GLY A 330 10.29 19.21 37.58
N ALA A 331 9.07 19.66 37.84
CA ALA A 331 8.39 19.51 39.13
C ALA A 331 8.08 18.04 39.51
N MET A 332 8.34 17.08 38.62
CA MET A 332 8.26 15.63 38.85
C MET A 332 9.64 14.94 38.77
N GLY A 333 10.74 15.70 38.72
CA GLY A 333 12.12 15.19 38.71
C GLY A 333 12.73 14.95 37.33
N GLY A 334 11.96 15.09 36.26
CA GLY A 334 12.46 15.22 34.89
C GLY A 334 12.94 16.65 34.61
N GLY A 335 12.62 17.19 33.43
CA GLY A 335 12.87 18.60 33.10
C GLY A 335 13.45 18.79 31.70
N SER A 336 14.25 19.83 31.51
CA SER A 336 14.97 20.15 30.27
C SER A 336 16.34 20.74 30.60
N GLU A 337 17.24 20.69 29.63
CA GLU A 337 18.59 21.24 29.71
C GLU A 337 18.60 22.76 29.93
N SER A 338 19.65 23.26 30.59
CA SER A 338 19.90 24.70 30.78
C SER A 338 21.17 25.13 30.04
N SER A 339 21.10 26.19 29.25
CA SER A 339 22.28 26.78 28.56
C SER A 339 23.37 27.31 29.51
N SER A 340 23.11 27.40 30.83
CA SER A 340 24.14 27.64 31.85
C SER A 340 25.09 26.45 32.05
N ASN A 341 24.60 25.24 31.80
CA ASN A 341 25.30 23.98 32.07
C ASN A 341 25.77 23.35 30.75
N TYR A 342 24.87 23.31 29.76
CA TYR A 342 25.14 22.82 28.41
C TYR A 342 25.70 23.98 27.57
N PHE A 343 26.98 24.30 27.82
CA PHE A 343 27.68 25.39 27.14
C PHE A 343 27.65 25.20 25.61
N GLN A 344 27.64 26.32 24.86
CA GLN A 344 27.51 26.34 23.39
C GLN A 344 26.23 25.68 22.83
N SER A 345 25.21 25.42 23.67
CA SER A 345 23.94 24.80 23.29
C SER A 345 22.73 25.74 23.45
N GLU A 346 21.88 25.82 22.44
CA GLU A 346 20.65 26.62 22.44
C GLU A 346 19.40 25.73 22.64
N VAL A 347 18.60 26.01 23.66
CA VAL A 347 17.44 25.19 24.05
C VAL A 347 16.14 25.75 23.46
N VAL A 348 15.43 24.92 22.68
CA VAL A 348 14.24 25.32 21.89
C VAL A 348 13.05 24.42 22.23
N PHE A 349 11.87 25.01 22.39
CA PHE A 349 10.61 24.31 22.70
C PHE A 349 9.66 24.34 21.50
N LEU A 350 9.26 23.18 20.97
CA LEU A 350 8.42 23.09 19.76
C LEU A 350 6.90 23.08 20.02
N GLY A 351 6.44 22.99 21.27
CA GLY A 351 5.01 23.15 21.57
C GLY A 351 4.10 21.97 21.21
N ILE A 352 4.63 20.78 20.92
CA ILE A 352 3.83 19.62 20.50
C ILE A 352 3.24 18.90 21.72
N ASP A 353 1.91 18.90 21.83
CA ASP A 353 1.16 18.37 22.96
C ASP A 353 1.30 16.85 23.19
N ASN A 354 0.69 16.34 24.25
CA ASN A 354 0.84 14.95 24.70
C ASN A 354 -0.07 13.97 23.93
N ILE A 355 0.11 12.67 24.23
CA ILE A 355 -0.62 11.57 23.59
C ILE A 355 -2.15 11.65 23.77
N HIS A 356 -2.65 12.34 24.80
CA HIS A 356 -4.09 12.49 25.02
C HIS A 356 -4.68 13.52 24.06
N ALA A 357 -4.04 14.69 23.91
CA ALA A 357 -4.46 15.70 22.93
C ALA A 357 -4.58 15.12 21.50
N MET A 358 -3.60 14.32 21.07
CA MET A 358 -3.60 13.70 19.74
C MET A 358 -4.72 12.66 19.56
N ARG A 359 -5.00 11.85 20.60
CA ARG A 359 -6.14 10.92 20.59
C ARG A 359 -7.46 11.68 20.53
N ASP A 360 -7.65 12.64 21.44
CA ASP A 360 -8.92 13.33 21.63
C ASP A 360 -9.19 14.29 20.44
N SER A 361 -8.16 14.69 19.70
CA SER A 361 -8.24 15.32 18.36
C SER A 361 -8.67 14.35 17.26
N PHE A 362 -8.04 13.18 17.16
CA PHE A 362 -8.40 12.16 16.15
C PHE A 362 -9.82 11.63 16.33
N VAL A 363 -10.29 11.47 17.57
CA VAL A 363 -11.68 11.11 17.89
C VAL A 363 -12.66 12.15 17.32
N ARG A 364 -12.43 13.44 17.59
CA ARG A 364 -13.24 14.53 17.02
C ARG A 364 -13.22 14.54 15.49
N LEU A 365 -12.05 14.33 14.87
CA LEU A 365 -11.94 14.26 13.41
C LEU A 365 -12.78 13.11 12.84
N ARG A 366 -12.69 11.90 13.41
CA ARG A 366 -13.47 10.74 12.97
C ARG A 366 -14.98 10.95 13.15
N GLU A 367 -15.40 11.51 14.29
CA GLU A 367 -16.82 11.79 14.57
C GLU A 367 -17.38 12.89 13.66
N TYR A 368 -16.58 13.91 13.32
CA TYR A 368 -16.90 14.89 12.29
C TYR A 368 -17.03 14.25 10.90
N MET A 369 -16.07 13.42 10.49
CA MET A 369 -16.06 12.74 9.18
C MET A 369 -17.24 11.77 9.00
N ASP A 370 -17.61 11.02 10.04
CA ASP A 370 -18.79 10.14 10.03
C ASP A 370 -20.09 10.95 9.87
N THR A 371 -20.31 11.96 10.71
CA THR A 371 -21.53 12.79 10.74
C THR A 371 -21.77 13.57 9.43
N HIS A 372 -20.70 13.94 8.71
CA HIS A 372 -20.79 14.79 7.53
C HIS A 372 -20.67 14.02 6.20
N GLY A 373 -20.15 12.80 6.23
CA GLY A 373 -19.93 11.96 5.05
C GLY A 373 -21.22 11.43 4.39
N ARG A 374 -21.05 10.69 3.30
CA ARG A 374 -22.14 10.04 2.54
C ARG A 374 -22.69 8.79 3.24
N THR A 375 -21.84 8.09 3.99
CA THR A 375 -22.10 6.77 4.61
C THR A 375 -22.11 6.82 6.15
N SER A 376 -22.69 7.86 6.74
CA SER A 376 -22.79 8.05 8.21
C SER A 376 -23.34 6.83 8.94
N SER A 377 -22.84 6.60 10.15
CA SER A 377 -23.20 5.46 10.99
C SER A 377 -24.66 5.43 11.49
N ASP A 378 -25.41 6.53 11.39
CA ASP A 378 -26.86 6.56 11.67
C ASP A 378 -27.74 6.32 10.42
N GLY A 379 -27.13 6.27 9.22
CA GLY A 379 -27.83 6.09 7.94
C GLY A 379 -28.67 7.29 7.47
N MET A 380 -28.61 8.43 8.14
CA MET A 380 -29.52 9.58 7.94
C MET A 380 -28.82 10.95 7.94
N SER A 381 -27.87 11.21 8.85
CA SER A 381 -27.06 12.42 8.83
C SER A 381 -26.08 12.37 7.67
N SER A 382 -26.25 13.26 6.69
CA SER A 382 -25.30 13.45 5.61
C SER A 382 -25.58 14.76 4.90
N PHE A 383 -24.57 15.62 4.80
CA PHE A 383 -24.67 16.88 4.05
C PHE A 383 -24.68 16.64 2.53
N LEU A 384 -24.33 15.42 2.08
CA LEU A 384 -24.18 15.03 0.67
C LEU A 384 -25.39 14.24 0.15
N ARG A 385 -26.22 13.65 1.01
CA ARG A 385 -27.46 12.94 0.60
C ARG A 385 -28.51 13.86 -0.05
N GLN A 386 -28.42 15.18 0.10
CA GLN A 386 -29.30 16.15 -0.58
C GLN A 386 -28.75 16.62 -1.96
N GLY A 387 -27.92 15.81 -2.62
CA GLY A 387 -27.47 16.05 -4.00
C GLY A 387 -26.29 17.01 -4.15
N GLY A 388 -25.65 17.42 -3.05
CA GLY A 388 -24.37 18.14 -3.09
C GLY A 388 -23.22 17.18 -3.35
N SER A 389 -22.43 17.42 -4.40
CA SER A 389 -21.27 16.62 -4.79
C SER A 389 -19.95 17.07 -4.16
N THR A 390 -19.98 17.98 -3.17
CA THR A 390 -18.79 18.56 -2.55
C THR A 390 -18.94 18.75 -1.04
N TRP A 391 -17.87 18.42 -0.32
CA TRP A 391 -17.75 18.71 1.12
C TRP A 391 -17.94 20.20 1.41
N GLY A 392 -18.80 20.50 2.38
CA GLY A 392 -19.21 21.86 2.75
C GLY A 392 -20.52 22.33 2.13
N GLY A 393 -21.06 21.65 1.12
CA GLY A 393 -22.33 22.00 0.47
C GLY A 393 -22.24 23.26 -0.41
N GLY A 394 -23.21 23.42 -1.31
CA GLY A 394 -23.18 24.40 -2.41
C GLY A 394 -23.31 25.89 -2.03
N ASN A 395 -23.05 26.30 -0.78
CA ASN A 395 -23.06 27.71 -0.39
C ASN A 395 -21.94 28.05 0.62
N LEU A 396 -21.44 29.29 0.55
CA LEU A 396 -20.28 29.76 1.30
C LEU A 396 -20.45 29.67 2.82
N SER A 397 -21.67 29.83 3.35
CA SER A 397 -21.99 29.72 4.78
C SER A 397 -21.92 28.27 5.30
N SER A 398 -22.38 27.29 4.51
CA SER A 398 -22.22 25.87 4.84
C SER A 398 -20.76 25.44 4.75
N MET A 399 -19.99 25.98 3.78
CA MET A 399 -18.55 25.75 3.68
C MET A 399 -17.79 26.34 4.88
N SER A 400 -18.07 27.59 5.28
CA SER A 400 -17.36 28.22 6.41
C SER A 400 -17.68 27.55 7.75
N ALA A 401 -18.93 27.14 7.98
CA ALA A 401 -19.30 26.32 9.13
C ALA A 401 -18.58 24.96 9.15
N SER A 402 -18.46 24.32 7.98
CA SER A 402 -17.75 23.04 7.82
C SER A 402 -16.24 23.17 8.08
N VAL A 403 -15.59 24.22 7.55
CA VAL A 403 -14.17 24.51 7.80
C VAL A 403 -13.92 24.85 9.26
N SER A 404 -14.84 25.56 9.92
CA SER A 404 -14.74 25.88 11.35
C SER A 404 -14.81 24.62 12.21
N THR A 405 -15.82 23.77 12.00
CA THR A 405 -16.01 22.51 12.76
C THR A 405 -14.95 21.46 12.46
N LEU A 406 -14.38 21.43 11.24
CA LEU A 406 -13.16 20.67 10.96
C LEU A 406 -11.96 21.22 11.72
N GLY A 407 -11.81 22.56 11.81
CA GLY A 407 -10.82 23.23 12.63
C GLY A 407 -10.92 22.89 14.12
N ASP A 408 -12.14 22.79 14.65
CA ASP A 408 -12.44 22.38 16.03
C ASP A 408 -11.98 20.94 16.37
N SER A 409 -11.62 20.11 15.38
CA SER A 409 -10.92 18.84 15.64
C SER A 409 -9.48 19.03 16.12
N GLY A 410 -8.82 20.13 15.73
CA GLY A 410 -7.40 20.41 15.99
C GLY A 410 -6.40 19.54 15.24
N TRP A 411 -6.82 18.53 14.46
CA TRP A 411 -5.91 17.52 13.90
C TRP A 411 -4.88 18.11 12.96
N LEU A 412 -5.35 18.94 12.01
CA LEU A 412 -4.50 19.62 11.04
C LEU A 412 -3.50 20.58 11.71
N LEU A 413 -3.88 21.25 12.81
CA LEU A 413 -2.96 22.08 13.59
C LEU A 413 -1.86 21.25 14.27
N HIS A 414 -2.20 20.07 14.80
CA HIS A 414 -1.19 19.18 15.38
C HIS A 414 -0.24 18.59 14.31
N VAL A 415 -0.76 18.21 13.13
CA VAL A 415 0.05 17.80 11.96
C VAL A 415 0.99 18.94 11.51
N GLN A 416 0.49 20.17 11.44
CA GLN A 416 1.29 21.36 11.12
C GLN A 416 2.43 21.59 12.11
N ASN A 417 2.16 21.48 13.41
CA ASN A 417 3.19 21.69 14.45
C ASN A 417 4.30 20.63 14.39
N VAL A 418 3.95 19.36 14.11
CA VAL A 418 4.94 18.27 13.93
C VAL A 418 5.79 18.51 12.66
N LEU A 419 5.15 18.87 11.54
CA LEU A 419 5.85 19.20 10.29
C LEU A 419 6.77 20.42 10.41
N ALA A 420 6.29 21.51 11.03
CA ALA A 420 7.06 22.72 11.25
C ALA A 420 8.28 22.47 12.16
N GLY A 421 8.11 21.67 13.21
CA GLY A 421 9.22 21.23 14.06
C GLY A 421 10.28 20.44 13.29
N ALA A 422 9.87 19.47 12.48
CA ALA A 422 10.79 18.65 11.67
C ALA A 422 11.50 19.47 10.57
N ALA A 423 10.77 20.35 9.89
CA ALA A 423 11.31 21.27 8.89
C ALA A 423 12.33 22.25 9.50
N TRP A 424 12.06 22.76 10.70
CA TRP A 424 13.00 23.60 11.43
C TRP A 424 14.28 22.83 11.79
N ILE A 425 14.17 21.59 12.29
CA ILE A 425 15.33 20.72 12.58
C ILE A 425 16.16 20.49 11.31
N ALA A 426 15.52 20.10 10.20
CA ALA A 426 16.19 19.89 8.92
C ALA A 426 16.90 21.17 8.41
N ALA A 427 16.29 22.34 8.57
CA ALA A 427 16.90 23.62 8.21
C ALA A 427 18.15 23.95 9.05
N ARG A 428 18.14 23.71 10.37
CA ARG A 428 19.33 23.91 11.23
C ARG A 428 20.51 23.06 10.76
N VAL A 429 20.24 21.79 10.42
CA VAL A 429 21.27 20.83 9.98
C VAL A 429 21.78 21.15 8.57
N ALA A 430 20.89 21.46 7.63
CA ALA A 430 21.23 21.67 6.21
C ALA A 430 21.76 23.09 5.88
N MET A 431 21.33 24.13 6.60
CA MET A 431 21.71 25.52 6.29
C MET A 431 22.79 26.08 7.21
N GLU A 432 22.79 25.69 8.49
CA GLU A 432 23.73 26.21 9.50
C GLU A 432 24.82 25.19 9.86
N ASN A 433 24.81 24.01 9.23
CA ASN A 433 25.65 22.86 9.54
C ASN A 433 25.61 22.44 11.02
N ALA A 434 24.54 22.79 11.75
CA ALA A 434 24.41 22.59 13.19
C ALA A 434 24.06 21.13 13.54
N SER A 435 24.52 20.66 14.69
CA SER A 435 23.99 19.43 15.30
C SER A 435 22.69 19.73 16.04
N VAL A 436 21.81 18.74 16.15
CA VAL A 436 20.52 18.87 16.86
C VAL A 436 20.28 17.63 17.73
N LEU A 437 20.06 17.84 19.04
CA LEU A 437 19.62 16.82 19.99
C LEU A 437 18.12 16.97 20.23
N VAL A 438 17.31 16.00 19.78
CA VAL A 438 15.85 16.04 19.91
C VAL A 438 15.39 15.17 21.08
N HIS A 439 14.55 15.70 21.96
CA HIS A 439 13.95 14.94 23.06
C HIS A 439 12.49 15.34 23.33
N CYS A 440 11.87 14.67 24.29
CA CYS A 440 10.62 15.09 24.91
C CYS A 440 10.63 14.60 26.37
N SER A 441 9.54 14.04 26.91
CA SER A 441 9.59 13.28 28.17
C SER A 441 10.33 11.95 27.95
N ASP A 442 9.67 10.92 27.40
CA ASP A 442 10.23 9.56 27.29
C ASP A 442 11.13 9.35 26.05
N GLY A 443 11.14 10.24 25.06
CA GLY A 443 12.02 10.11 23.89
C GLY A 443 11.59 9.09 22.83
N TRP A 444 10.33 8.62 22.86
CA TRP A 444 9.80 7.59 21.94
C TRP A 444 8.55 7.98 21.13
N ASP A 445 7.89 9.10 21.44
CA ASP A 445 6.68 9.57 20.74
C ASP A 445 7.06 10.69 19.76
N ARG A 446 6.89 11.95 20.19
CA ARG A 446 7.25 13.17 19.42
C ARG A 446 8.70 13.19 18.94
N THR A 447 9.62 12.62 19.72
CA THR A 447 11.02 12.47 19.31
C THR A 447 11.15 11.57 18.08
N SER A 448 10.44 10.45 18.02
CA SER A 448 10.42 9.58 16.83
C SER A 448 9.78 10.29 15.64
N GLN A 449 8.66 11.01 15.84
CA GLN A 449 8.02 11.83 14.81
C GLN A 449 8.99 12.85 14.19
N LEU A 450 9.58 13.70 15.04
CA LEU A 450 10.46 14.79 14.61
C LEU A 450 11.75 14.29 13.97
N VAL A 451 12.42 13.31 14.58
CA VAL A 451 13.70 12.79 14.07
C VAL A 451 13.49 12.07 12.74
N SER A 452 12.46 11.21 12.62
CA SER A 452 12.24 10.50 11.36
C SER A 452 11.71 11.39 10.22
N LEU A 453 10.94 12.45 10.51
CA LEU A 453 10.61 13.46 9.49
C LEU A 453 11.83 14.30 9.10
N ALA A 454 12.64 14.76 10.06
CA ALA A 454 13.87 15.49 9.75
C ALA A 454 14.82 14.64 8.89
N ASN A 455 14.94 13.35 9.21
CA ASN A 455 15.67 12.36 8.41
C ASN A 455 15.12 12.26 6.97
N LEU A 456 13.80 12.12 6.77
CA LEU A 456 13.17 12.12 5.42
C LEU A 456 13.44 13.40 4.63
N LEU A 457 13.43 14.56 5.31
CA LEU A 457 13.73 15.84 4.68
C LEU A 457 15.22 15.90 4.26
N LEU A 458 16.14 15.52 5.16
CA LEU A 458 17.59 15.62 4.96
C LEU A 458 18.16 14.64 3.93
N ASP A 459 17.71 13.38 3.94
CA ASP A 459 18.40 12.29 3.23
C ASP A 459 17.47 11.61 2.18
N PRO A 460 17.82 11.66 0.89
CA PRO A 460 16.99 11.10 -0.18
C PRO A 460 16.86 9.57 -0.11
N TYR A 461 17.78 8.86 0.56
CA TYR A 461 17.69 7.40 0.72
C TYR A 461 16.38 7.00 1.39
N TYR A 462 15.98 7.67 2.47
CA TYR A 462 14.78 7.35 3.22
C TYR A 462 13.47 7.58 2.43
N ARG A 463 13.54 8.23 1.27
CA ARG A 463 12.41 8.49 0.36
C ARG A 463 12.22 7.38 -0.67
N THR A 464 13.11 6.37 -0.68
CA THR A 464 12.96 5.09 -1.40
C THR A 464 12.19 4.07 -0.56
N PHE A 465 11.68 2.98 -1.15
CA PHE A 465 11.06 1.90 -0.37
C PHE A 465 12.01 1.30 0.68
N THR A 466 13.25 1.01 0.29
CA THR A 466 14.26 0.39 1.17
C THR A 466 14.64 1.32 2.32
N GLY A 467 14.85 2.60 2.03
CA GLY A 467 15.15 3.57 3.07
C GLY A 467 13.95 3.91 3.96
N PHE A 468 12.72 3.94 3.43
CA PHE A 468 11.53 4.14 4.25
C PHE A 468 11.32 2.99 5.25
N GLN A 469 11.58 1.75 4.81
CA GLN A 469 11.69 0.60 5.71
C GLN A 469 12.80 0.82 6.77
N ALA A 470 14.03 1.10 6.35
CA ALA A 470 15.17 1.26 7.27
C ALA A 470 14.94 2.37 8.31
N LEU A 471 14.31 3.47 7.89
CA LEU A 471 13.91 4.58 8.77
C LEU A 471 12.91 4.13 9.85
N ILE A 472 11.89 3.37 9.49
CA ILE A 472 10.85 2.92 10.43
C ILE A 472 11.41 1.82 11.34
N GLU A 473 12.18 0.89 10.80
CA GLU A 473 12.84 -0.15 11.59
C GLU A 473 13.83 0.47 12.59
N LYS A 474 14.59 1.50 12.21
CA LYS A 474 15.47 2.28 13.11
C LYS A 474 14.69 3.17 14.10
N ASP A 475 14.09 4.26 13.61
CA ASP A 475 13.62 5.37 14.46
C ASP A 475 12.29 5.13 15.17
N TRP A 476 11.56 4.07 14.80
CA TRP A 476 10.29 3.71 15.43
C TRP A 476 10.35 2.35 16.13
N LEU A 477 10.79 1.28 15.45
CA LEU A 477 10.79 -0.06 16.05
C LEU A 477 11.98 -0.27 16.99
N ALA A 478 13.21 -0.15 16.49
CA ALA A 478 14.43 -0.41 17.26
C ALA A 478 14.60 0.59 18.41
N PHE A 479 14.35 1.88 18.16
CA PHE A 479 14.29 2.93 19.20
C PHE A 479 13.06 2.88 20.14
N GLY A 480 12.22 1.85 20.04
CA GLY A 480 11.21 1.53 21.06
C GLY A 480 10.06 2.52 21.16
N HIS A 481 9.42 2.86 20.04
CA HIS A 481 8.05 3.39 20.10
C HIS A 481 7.12 2.29 20.63
N PRO A 482 6.32 2.56 21.67
CA PRO A 482 5.54 1.52 22.33
C PRO A 482 4.26 1.20 21.54
N PHE A 483 4.40 0.45 20.43
CA PHE A 483 3.31 0.15 19.49
C PHE A 483 2.16 -0.64 20.14
N SER A 484 2.41 -1.66 20.97
CA SER A 484 1.34 -2.37 21.70
C SER A 484 0.51 -1.40 22.56
N ASP A 485 1.15 -0.52 23.33
CA ASP A 485 0.46 0.48 24.16
C ASP A 485 -0.30 1.52 23.33
N ARG A 486 0.29 1.98 22.22
CA ARG A 486 -0.26 3.07 21.39
C ARG A 486 -1.39 2.62 20.48
N VAL A 487 -1.36 1.37 20.03
CA VAL A 487 -2.42 0.73 19.22
C VAL A 487 -3.46 0.04 20.12
N GLY A 488 -3.13 -0.28 21.37
CA GLY A 488 -4.03 -0.96 22.31
C GLY A 488 -4.09 -2.48 22.09
N MET A 489 -2.94 -3.10 21.85
CA MET A 489 -2.74 -4.54 21.73
C MET A 489 -2.29 -5.14 23.07
N PRO A 490 -2.40 -6.47 23.28
CA PRO A 490 -1.75 -7.13 24.41
C PRO A 490 -0.24 -6.85 24.44
N SER A 491 0.31 -6.66 25.63
CA SER A 491 1.75 -6.63 25.86
C SER A 491 2.25 -7.99 26.32
N VAL A 492 3.58 -8.18 26.32
CA VAL A 492 4.22 -9.45 26.72
C VAL A 492 3.91 -9.83 28.17
N SER A 493 3.76 -8.82 29.03
CA SER A 493 3.31 -8.98 30.41
C SER A 493 1.85 -9.38 30.46
N GLY A 494 1.58 -10.69 30.54
CA GLY A 494 0.23 -11.29 30.65
C GLY A 494 -0.54 -10.98 31.95
N THR A 495 -0.30 -9.82 32.57
CA THR A 495 -1.01 -9.32 33.75
C THR A 495 -2.26 -8.54 33.34
N GLY A 496 -3.27 -9.26 32.83
CA GLY A 496 -4.62 -8.71 32.69
C GLY A 496 -5.22 -8.42 34.06
N ASN A 497 -5.31 -7.14 34.44
CA ASN A 497 -6.02 -6.61 35.62
C ASN A 497 -5.79 -7.37 36.95
N MET A 498 -4.63 -7.13 37.57
CA MET A 498 -4.54 -7.14 39.04
C MET A 498 -4.05 -5.78 39.53
N ALA A 499 -4.70 -5.25 40.57
CA ALA A 499 -4.31 -3.98 41.16
C ALA A 499 -3.03 -4.16 41.97
N PHE A 500 -1.93 -3.51 41.54
CA PHE A 500 -0.83 -3.24 42.44
C PHE A 500 -1.22 -2.10 43.38
N GLU A 501 -2.02 -2.44 44.41
CA GLU A 501 -1.97 -1.73 45.67
C GLU A 501 -0.56 -1.90 46.24
N LEU A 502 0.34 -0.98 45.87
CA LEU A 502 1.64 -0.88 46.52
C LEU A 502 1.41 -0.45 47.97
N SER A 503 1.33 -1.46 48.84
CA SER A 503 1.35 -1.32 50.30
C SER A 503 2.60 -0.55 50.71
N ARG A 504 2.45 0.78 50.81
CA ARG A 504 3.41 1.63 51.51
C ARG A 504 3.31 1.32 52.99
N GLN A 505 4.06 0.30 53.42
CA GLN A 505 4.38 0.08 54.82
C GLN A 505 4.98 1.39 55.39
N PRO A 506 4.32 2.05 56.35
CA PRO A 506 4.79 3.31 56.87
C PRO A 506 5.93 3.06 57.86
N SER A 507 7.14 3.52 57.52
CA SER A 507 8.24 3.60 58.49
C SER A 507 7.83 4.53 59.63
N THR A 508 7.68 3.99 60.84
CA THR A 508 7.18 4.69 62.02
C THR A 508 8.08 5.87 62.41
N GLY A 509 7.50 7.07 62.47
CA GLY A 509 8.18 8.29 62.93
C GLY A 509 7.17 9.27 63.54
N ASN A 510 6.99 9.20 64.86
CA ASN A 510 6.10 10.11 65.59
C ASN A 510 6.63 11.55 65.56
N PHE A 511 5.77 12.52 65.24
CA PHE A 511 5.69 13.82 65.94
C PHE A 511 4.25 14.37 65.85
N SER A 512 3.92 15.39 66.65
CA SER A 512 2.56 15.63 67.17
C SER A 512 2.04 17.06 66.94
N SER A 513 0.74 17.26 67.18
CA SER A 513 -0.03 18.53 67.23
C SER A 513 -0.25 19.27 65.88
N SER A 514 -1.34 20.00 65.65
CA SER A 514 -2.62 20.14 66.38
C SER A 514 -3.73 20.67 65.44
N PRO A 515 -5.03 20.54 65.79
CA PRO A 515 -6.14 20.85 64.87
C PRO A 515 -6.69 22.29 65.01
N GLY A 516 -7.25 22.82 63.91
CA GLY A 516 -8.38 23.76 63.97
C GLY A 516 -8.34 24.97 63.02
N ARG A 517 -9.26 25.00 62.05
CA ARG A 517 -10.50 25.82 62.13
C ARG A 517 -11.38 25.64 60.90
N GLN A 518 -12.69 25.81 61.09
CA GLN A 518 -13.68 25.93 60.02
C GLN A 518 -13.93 27.41 59.71
N SER A 519 -14.23 27.74 58.45
CA SER A 519 -14.94 28.96 58.09
C SER A 519 -15.77 28.69 56.83
N SER A 520 -17.09 28.81 56.94
CA SER A 520 -18.03 28.56 55.85
C SER A 520 -18.16 29.77 54.92
N GLY A 521 -18.27 29.53 53.61
CA GLY A 521 -18.56 30.55 52.61
C GLY A 521 -19.37 29.97 51.46
N THR A 522 -20.65 30.33 51.35
CA THR A 522 -21.62 29.69 50.45
C THR A 522 -21.82 30.47 49.16
N PHE A 523 -21.58 29.83 48.00
CA PHE A 523 -22.19 30.19 46.72
C PHE A 523 -22.43 28.93 45.86
N SER A 524 -23.18 29.05 44.76
CA SER A 524 -24.15 28.04 44.35
C SER A 524 -23.83 27.19 43.10
N SER A 525 -24.29 25.94 43.16
CA SER A 525 -24.87 25.13 42.07
C SER A 525 -24.05 24.83 40.80
N GLN A 526 -23.52 23.60 40.74
CA GLN A 526 -23.44 22.78 39.50
C GLN A 526 -23.78 21.31 39.83
N PRO A 527 -24.30 20.51 38.87
CA PRO A 527 -24.64 19.11 39.08
C PRO A 527 -23.38 18.23 39.25
N PRO A 528 -23.48 17.06 39.92
CA PRO A 528 -22.32 16.23 40.23
C PRO A 528 -21.72 15.58 38.98
N ALA A 529 -20.52 16.01 38.60
CA ALA A 529 -19.70 15.29 37.63
C ALA A 529 -19.35 13.90 38.21
N SER A 530 -19.69 12.83 37.48
CA SER A 530 -19.36 11.46 37.90
C SER A 530 -17.84 11.26 37.87
N SER A 531 -17.27 10.86 39.01
CA SER A 531 -15.84 10.56 39.16
C SER A 531 -15.44 9.29 38.40
N HIS A 532 -15.19 9.42 37.09
CA HIS A 532 -14.53 8.39 36.32
C HIS A 532 -13.10 8.18 36.82
N SER A 533 -12.83 6.98 37.33
CA SER A 533 -11.48 6.54 37.64
C SER A 533 -10.61 6.59 36.37
N HIS A 534 -9.44 7.23 36.47
CA HIS A 534 -8.47 7.30 35.38
C HIS A 534 -7.80 5.94 35.14
N ASN A 535 -8.50 5.01 34.50
CA ASN A 535 -7.86 3.95 33.74
C ASN A 535 -7.06 4.62 32.62
N SER A 536 -5.74 4.71 32.79
CA SER A 536 -4.83 5.40 31.87
C SER A 536 -4.70 4.63 30.55
N ASN A 537 -5.65 4.87 29.64
CA ASN A 537 -5.59 4.36 28.29
C ASN A 537 -4.40 5.02 27.55
N ASN A 538 -3.38 4.22 27.24
CA ASN A 538 -2.16 4.64 26.55
C ASN A 538 -2.31 4.73 25.02
N TYR A 539 -3.49 4.36 24.48
CA TYR A 539 -3.84 4.48 23.07
C TYR A 539 -3.71 5.93 22.58
N SER A 540 -3.01 6.12 21.46
CA SER A 540 -2.86 7.41 20.78
C SER A 540 -2.29 7.23 19.36
N PRO A 541 -2.83 7.92 18.33
CA PRO A 541 -2.47 7.74 16.92
C PRO A 541 -1.14 8.42 16.52
N ILE A 542 -0.10 8.31 17.35
CA ILE A 542 1.19 9.01 17.18
C ILE A 542 1.91 8.62 15.88
N PHE A 543 1.90 7.35 15.50
CA PHE A 543 2.47 6.87 14.24
C PHE A 543 1.59 7.22 13.03
N LEU A 544 0.26 7.21 13.18
CA LEU A 544 -0.65 7.62 12.11
C LEU A 544 -0.50 9.13 11.80
N GLN A 545 -0.37 9.97 12.84
CA GLN A 545 -0.04 11.38 12.69
C GLN A 545 1.27 11.60 11.94
N TRP A 546 2.27 10.72 12.16
CA TRP A 546 3.52 10.77 11.39
C TRP A 546 3.32 10.40 9.92
N VAL A 547 2.55 9.36 9.61
CA VAL A 547 2.26 9.00 8.21
C VAL A 547 1.41 10.07 7.51
N ASP A 548 0.51 10.75 8.22
CA ASP A 548 -0.16 11.96 7.70
C ASP A 548 0.88 13.03 7.34
N CYS A 549 1.82 13.35 8.23
CA CYS A 549 2.93 14.26 7.91
C CYS A 549 3.71 13.82 6.64
N VAL A 550 4.00 12.52 6.46
CA VAL A 550 4.63 12.02 5.21
C VAL A 550 3.72 12.21 3.99
N SER A 551 2.39 12.05 4.14
CA SER A 551 1.42 12.34 3.07
C SER A 551 1.40 13.82 2.65
N GLN A 552 1.58 14.74 3.61
CA GLN A 552 1.73 16.17 3.30
C GLN A 552 3.04 16.41 2.54
N LEU A 553 4.15 15.76 2.92
CA LEU A 553 5.42 15.88 2.20
C LEU A 553 5.34 15.31 0.77
N LEU A 554 4.62 14.20 0.55
CA LEU A 554 4.29 13.69 -0.78
C LEU A 554 3.53 14.73 -1.62
N ARG A 555 2.48 15.34 -1.05
CA ARG A 555 1.69 16.40 -1.70
C ARG A 555 2.53 17.64 -2.04
N MET A 556 3.49 18.00 -1.18
CA MET A 556 4.35 19.17 -1.34
C MET A 556 5.53 18.93 -2.29
N TYR A 557 6.04 17.70 -2.35
CA TYR A 557 7.19 17.30 -3.17
C TYR A 557 6.85 16.06 -4.02
N PRO A 558 5.95 16.17 -5.01
CA PRO A 558 5.44 15.02 -5.76
C PRO A 558 6.51 14.28 -6.58
N PHE A 559 7.72 14.84 -6.74
CA PHE A 559 8.83 14.19 -7.44
C PHE A 559 9.86 13.53 -6.50
N ALA A 560 9.79 13.76 -5.18
CA ALA A 560 10.90 13.45 -4.26
C ALA A 560 10.85 12.05 -3.61
N PHE A 561 9.74 11.33 -3.72
CA PHE A 561 9.51 10.03 -3.06
C PHE A 561 9.22 8.94 -4.09
N GLN A 562 9.78 7.75 -3.89
CA GLN A 562 9.60 6.60 -4.79
C GLN A 562 8.21 5.94 -4.64
N PHE A 563 7.63 6.05 -3.44
CA PHE A 563 6.34 5.48 -3.07
C PHE A 563 5.20 6.51 -3.18
N SER A 564 3.99 6.03 -3.45
CA SER A 564 2.77 6.83 -3.60
C SER A 564 2.00 6.98 -2.28
N ALA A 565 0.95 7.80 -2.29
CA ALA A 565 0.00 7.87 -1.18
C ALA A 565 -0.73 6.53 -0.93
N ALA A 566 -0.95 5.70 -1.97
CA ALA A 566 -1.61 4.41 -1.83
C ALA A 566 -0.75 3.41 -1.02
N PHE A 567 0.57 3.41 -1.21
CA PHE A 567 1.49 2.62 -0.40
C PHE A 567 1.39 2.96 1.10
N LEU A 568 1.24 4.24 1.46
CA LEU A 568 1.09 4.66 2.85
C LEU A 568 -0.23 4.18 3.48
N VAL A 569 -1.32 4.09 2.71
CA VAL A 569 -2.60 3.55 3.18
C VAL A 569 -2.48 2.05 3.44
N ASP A 570 -1.99 1.28 2.46
CA ASP A 570 -1.84 -0.18 2.59
C ASP A 570 -0.87 -0.56 3.72
N PHE A 571 0.20 0.23 3.89
CA PHE A 571 1.16 0.08 4.98
C PHE A 571 0.51 0.29 6.35
N ILE A 572 -0.28 1.36 6.53
CA ILE A 572 -1.00 1.63 7.78
C ILE A 572 -2.07 0.57 8.05
N ASP A 573 -2.84 0.14 7.05
CA ASP A 573 -3.84 -0.92 7.23
C ASP A 573 -3.20 -2.24 7.62
N CYS A 574 -2.06 -2.59 7.02
CA CYS A 574 -1.30 -3.77 7.42
C CYS A 574 -0.78 -3.67 8.87
N MET A 575 -0.28 -2.50 9.29
CA MET A 575 0.10 -2.27 10.69
C MET A 575 -1.11 -2.43 11.63
N LEU A 576 -2.21 -1.72 11.37
CA LEU A 576 -3.41 -1.76 12.23
C LEU A 576 -4.04 -3.14 12.29
N SER A 577 -3.99 -3.90 11.20
CA SER A 577 -4.54 -5.27 11.13
C SER A 577 -3.86 -6.27 12.06
N CYS A 578 -2.62 -6.00 12.48
CA CYS A 578 -1.75 -6.96 13.18
C CYS A 578 -1.69 -8.33 12.47
N ARG A 579 -1.65 -8.32 11.14
CA ARG A 579 -1.41 -9.50 10.28
C ARG A 579 0.05 -9.97 10.29
N PHE A 580 0.98 -9.08 10.65
CA PHE A 580 2.43 -9.27 10.56
C PHE A 580 3.12 -8.90 11.87
N GLY A 581 4.27 -9.52 12.15
CA GLY A 581 4.95 -9.38 13.45
C GLY A 581 5.63 -8.03 13.69
N ASN A 582 5.95 -7.28 12.63
CA ASN A 582 6.86 -6.12 12.68
C ASN A 582 6.50 -5.07 13.73
N PHE A 583 5.20 -4.79 13.92
CA PHE A 583 4.68 -3.71 14.79
C PHE A 583 4.10 -4.22 16.11
N LEU A 584 4.41 -5.46 16.51
CA LEU A 584 4.03 -5.99 17.81
C LEU A 584 5.02 -5.57 18.92
N CYS A 585 4.55 -5.64 20.17
CA CYS A 585 5.28 -5.29 21.39
C CYS A 585 5.68 -3.80 21.46
N ASN A 586 6.35 -3.41 22.56
CA ASN A 586 6.76 -2.03 22.81
C ASN A 586 8.26 -1.75 22.57
N SER A 587 9.10 -2.78 22.41
CA SER A 587 10.55 -2.65 22.23
C SER A 587 11.14 -3.74 21.33
N GLU A 588 12.38 -3.52 20.87
CA GLU A 588 13.17 -4.53 20.14
C GLU A 588 13.40 -5.78 21.00
N LYS A 589 13.78 -5.57 22.26
CA LYS A 589 13.94 -6.59 23.30
C LYS A 589 12.71 -7.49 23.43
N GLU A 590 11.51 -6.92 23.56
CA GLU A 590 10.27 -7.70 23.68
C GLU A 590 10.00 -8.54 22.43
N ARG A 591 10.26 -8.01 21.22
CA ARG A 591 10.07 -8.77 19.97
C ARG A 591 11.04 -9.95 19.85
N GLN A 592 12.28 -9.81 20.33
CA GLN A 592 13.20 -10.94 20.46
C GLN A 592 12.73 -11.96 21.51
N GLN A 593 12.37 -11.50 22.72
CA GLN A 593 11.92 -12.37 23.81
C GLN A 593 10.65 -13.16 23.46
N CYS A 594 9.77 -12.60 22.63
CA CYS A 594 8.60 -13.27 22.08
C CYS A 594 8.85 -13.94 20.71
N ASN A 595 10.11 -14.10 20.28
CA ASN A 595 10.52 -14.71 19.02
C ASN A 595 9.70 -14.28 17.78
N VAL A 596 9.26 -13.01 17.76
CA VAL A 596 8.22 -12.51 16.84
C VAL A 596 8.68 -12.53 15.39
N PHE A 597 9.99 -12.43 15.17
CA PHE A 597 10.58 -12.42 13.84
C PHE A 597 10.59 -13.82 13.18
N GLU A 598 10.86 -14.89 13.95
CA GLU A 598 10.82 -16.27 13.44
C GLU A 598 9.38 -16.83 13.38
N ALA A 599 8.48 -16.30 14.21
CA ALA A 599 7.12 -16.84 14.36
C ALA A 599 6.04 -16.15 13.50
N CYS A 600 6.32 -14.99 12.91
CA CYS A 600 5.36 -14.18 12.14
C CYS A 600 5.95 -13.70 10.81
N GLY A 601 5.11 -13.63 9.78
CA GLY A 601 5.50 -13.05 8.48
C GLY A 601 5.93 -11.58 8.55
N CYS A 602 6.83 -11.18 7.65
CA CYS A 602 7.35 -9.81 7.54
C CYS A 602 6.56 -8.96 6.54
N LEU A 603 5.96 -7.87 7.03
CA LEU A 603 5.18 -6.92 6.23
C LEU A 603 5.95 -6.38 5.01
N TRP A 604 7.23 -6.04 5.18
CA TRP A 604 8.02 -5.46 4.08
C TRP A 604 8.14 -6.38 2.88
N VAL A 605 8.20 -7.71 3.11
CA VAL A 605 8.28 -8.71 2.05
C VAL A 605 6.91 -8.94 1.42
N TYR A 606 5.82 -8.92 2.21
CA TYR A 606 4.46 -8.91 1.65
C TYR A 606 4.19 -7.69 0.75
N LEU A 607 4.55 -6.48 1.19
CA LEU A 607 4.39 -5.28 0.38
C LEU A 607 5.31 -5.29 -0.86
N ALA A 608 6.46 -5.94 -0.79
CA ALA A 608 7.32 -6.17 -1.96
C ALA A 608 6.71 -7.20 -2.93
N ASP A 609 6.19 -8.33 -2.43
CA ASP A 609 5.50 -9.37 -3.21
C ASP A 609 4.35 -8.78 -4.03
N LEU A 610 3.48 -7.97 -3.42
CA LEU A 610 2.41 -7.23 -4.11
C LEU A 610 2.95 -6.39 -5.29
N ARG A 611 4.11 -5.74 -5.12
CA ARG A 611 4.75 -4.94 -6.18
C ARG A 611 5.41 -5.79 -7.28
N THR A 612 5.68 -7.08 -7.07
CA THR A 612 6.36 -7.90 -8.08
C THR A 612 5.50 -8.22 -9.30
N SER A 613 4.18 -8.36 -9.11
CA SER A 613 3.24 -8.77 -10.16
C SER A 613 3.03 -7.71 -11.23
N GLU A 614 2.88 -6.45 -10.84
CA GLU A 614 2.70 -5.30 -11.73
C GLU A 614 4.01 -4.51 -11.95
N GLY A 615 5.08 -4.84 -11.24
CA GLY A 615 6.37 -4.17 -11.30
C GLY A 615 6.26 -2.66 -11.07
N GLY A 616 7.01 -1.87 -11.84
CA GLY A 616 7.00 -0.40 -11.77
C GLY A 616 5.66 0.26 -12.15
N SER A 617 4.66 -0.50 -12.59
CA SER A 617 3.30 -0.01 -12.83
C SER A 617 2.39 -0.13 -11.60
N HIS A 618 2.80 -0.88 -10.56
CA HIS A 618 2.00 -1.09 -9.35
C HIS A 618 1.62 0.23 -8.68
N VAL A 619 0.40 0.32 -8.15
CA VAL A 619 -0.16 1.55 -7.54
C VAL A 619 0.67 2.14 -6.39
N HIS A 620 1.56 1.34 -5.78
CA HIS A 620 2.53 1.80 -4.78
C HIS A 620 3.64 2.69 -5.33
N TYR A 621 3.99 2.58 -6.61
CA TYR A 621 5.01 3.44 -7.21
C TYR A 621 4.45 4.84 -7.49
N ASN A 622 5.26 5.85 -7.17
CA ASN A 622 5.00 7.22 -7.60
C ASN A 622 5.44 7.40 -9.06
N PRO A 623 4.53 7.65 -10.02
CA PRO A 623 4.87 7.82 -11.43
C PRO A 623 5.72 9.08 -11.71
N PHE A 624 5.81 10.01 -10.76
CA PHE A 624 6.55 11.26 -10.88
C PHE A 624 7.92 11.23 -10.17
N TYR A 625 8.35 10.10 -9.60
CA TYR A 625 9.60 10.03 -8.85
C TYR A 625 10.82 10.35 -9.73
N ASP A 626 11.57 11.38 -9.34
CA ASP A 626 12.81 11.82 -9.98
C ASP A 626 13.90 11.95 -8.91
N PRO A 627 14.83 10.98 -8.79
CA PRO A 627 15.90 11.01 -7.80
C PRO A 627 16.93 12.12 -8.06
N LEU A 628 17.06 12.61 -9.31
CA LEU A 628 18.02 13.66 -9.65
C LEU A 628 17.50 15.03 -9.23
N LYS A 629 16.22 15.30 -9.47
CA LYS A 629 15.54 16.57 -9.15
C LYS A 629 15.50 16.90 -7.65
N HIS A 630 15.55 15.89 -6.78
CA HIS A 630 15.48 16.06 -5.33
C HIS A 630 16.60 15.32 -4.56
N ASN A 631 17.80 15.22 -5.12
CA ASN A 631 18.94 14.57 -4.45
C ASN A 631 19.46 15.32 -3.19
N GLY A 632 19.02 16.57 -2.96
CA GLY A 632 19.37 17.36 -1.78
C GLY A 632 18.31 17.34 -0.65
N PRO A 633 18.55 18.06 0.46
CA PRO A 633 17.57 18.26 1.52
C PRO A 633 16.29 18.97 1.04
N LEU A 634 15.14 18.53 1.54
CA LEU A 634 13.84 19.18 1.34
C LEU A 634 13.60 20.18 2.46
N LEU A 635 13.56 21.48 2.14
CA LEU A 635 13.31 22.56 3.10
C LEU A 635 11.97 23.26 2.76
N PRO A 636 10.86 22.88 3.41
CA PRO A 636 9.55 23.41 3.04
C PRO A 636 9.35 24.85 3.54
N PRO A 637 8.91 25.78 2.67
CA PRO A 637 8.63 27.15 3.08
C PRO A 637 7.40 27.20 3.98
N ALA A 638 7.39 28.13 4.95
CA ALA A 638 6.36 28.18 6.00
C ALA A 638 4.91 28.23 5.49
N ALA A 639 4.66 28.91 4.36
CA ALA A 639 3.34 28.98 3.73
C ALA A 639 2.86 27.63 3.16
N ALA A 640 3.77 26.74 2.74
CA ALA A 640 3.42 25.42 2.22
C ALA A 640 3.19 24.36 3.31
N LEU A 641 3.58 24.65 4.56
CA LEU A 641 3.36 23.77 5.71
C LEU A 641 1.90 23.71 6.19
N ALA A 642 0.99 24.51 5.61
CA ALA A 642 -0.44 24.37 5.83
C ALA A 642 -0.93 22.98 5.34
N PRO A 643 -1.39 22.10 6.24
CA PRO A 643 -1.79 20.75 5.86
C PRO A 643 -3.26 20.71 5.44
N THR A 644 -3.57 19.83 4.50
CA THR A 644 -4.94 19.49 4.12
C THR A 644 -5.34 18.17 4.75
N LEU A 645 -6.63 17.80 4.73
CA LEU A 645 -6.99 16.39 4.92
C LEU A 645 -6.22 15.53 3.92
N TRP A 646 -5.67 14.40 4.37
CA TRP A 646 -5.14 13.34 3.51
C TRP A 646 -6.33 12.48 3.00
N PRO A 647 -6.80 12.64 1.74
CA PRO A 647 -8.09 12.11 1.31
C PRO A 647 -8.13 10.58 1.29
N GLN A 648 -7.04 9.97 0.82
CA GLN A 648 -6.91 8.51 0.66
C GLN A 648 -6.96 7.75 1.98
N PHE A 649 -6.85 8.41 3.14
CA PHE A 649 -7.03 7.80 4.46
C PHE A 649 -8.23 8.35 5.25
N HIS A 650 -8.44 9.67 5.26
CA HIS A 650 -9.51 10.28 6.07
C HIS A 650 -10.89 10.18 5.42
N LEU A 651 -10.97 10.30 4.08
CA LEU A 651 -12.23 10.30 3.35
C LEU A 651 -12.60 8.92 2.80
N ARG A 652 -11.66 7.97 2.65
CA ARG A 652 -11.87 6.67 1.96
C ARG A 652 -13.10 5.84 2.38
N TRP A 653 -13.64 6.07 3.57
CA TRP A 653 -14.87 5.44 4.05
C TRP A 653 -16.07 6.38 3.95
N ALA A 654 -15.96 7.59 4.51
CA ALA A 654 -17.03 8.59 4.56
C ALA A 654 -17.43 9.13 3.17
N CYS A 655 -16.45 9.24 2.26
CA CYS A 655 -16.53 9.75 0.90
C CYS A 655 -15.51 9.05 -0.02
N PRO A 656 -15.83 7.83 -0.50
CA PRO A 656 -14.91 7.03 -1.31
C PRO A 656 -14.60 7.64 -2.68
N GLU A 657 -15.53 8.44 -3.24
CA GLU A 657 -15.38 9.12 -4.54
C GLU A 657 -14.25 10.17 -4.49
N GLU A 658 -14.28 11.07 -3.50
CA GLU A 658 -13.26 12.11 -3.30
C GLU A 658 -11.92 11.53 -2.85
N ALA A 659 -11.92 10.38 -2.15
CA ALA A 659 -10.70 9.64 -1.84
C ALA A 659 -10.05 9.00 -3.10
N GLN A 660 -10.85 8.71 -4.13
CA GLN A 660 -10.40 8.17 -5.43
C GLN A 660 -10.10 9.26 -6.48
N ALA A 661 -10.36 10.54 -6.19
CA ALA A 661 -10.16 11.68 -7.08
C ALA A 661 -8.68 11.97 -7.46
N GLY A 662 -7.74 11.05 -7.19
CA GLY A 662 -6.39 11.02 -7.77
C GLY A 662 -6.39 10.63 -9.25
N GLU A 663 -7.37 11.11 -10.02
CA GLU A 663 -7.64 10.72 -11.40
C GLU A 663 -6.43 11.01 -12.31
N ILE A 664 -5.72 12.12 -12.04
CA ILE A 664 -4.47 12.49 -12.71
C ILE A 664 -3.38 11.42 -12.51
N GLU A 665 -3.17 10.91 -11.29
CA GLU A 665 -2.19 9.82 -11.09
C GLU A 665 -2.60 8.54 -11.83
N ALA A 666 -3.90 8.22 -11.84
CA ALA A 666 -4.43 7.05 -12.54
C ALA A 666 -4.29 7.18 -14.06
N GLN A 667 -4.51 8.38 -14.62
CA GLN A 667 -4.26 8.70 -16.02
C GLN A 667 -2.76 8.63 -16.35
N CYS A 668 -1.89 9.22 -15.52
CA CYS A 668 -0.44 9.14 -15.69
C CYS A 668 0.09 7.69 -15.61
N ARG A 669 -0.43 6.85 -14.70
CA ARG A 669 -0.10 5.41 -14.66
C ARG A 669 -0.55 4.68 -15.94
N LYS A 670 -1.77 4.95 -16.45
CA LYS A 670 -2.24 4.42 -17.75
C LYS A 670 -1.34 4.85 -18.93
N ILE A 671 -0.90 6.11 -18.95
CA ILE A 671 0.02 6.64 -19.96
C ILE A 671 1.39 5.94 -19.86
N LEU A 672 1.96 5.80 -18.67
CA LEU A 672 3.23 5.11 -18.43
C LEU A 672 3.21 3.64 -18.88
N ILE A 673 2.12 2.92 -18.61
CA ILE A 673 1.91 1.55 -19.11
C ILE A 673 1.95 1.55 -20.64
N LYS A 674 1.14 2.40 -21.30
CA LYS A 674 1.08 2.47 -22.76
C LYS A 674 2.40 2.91 -23.40
N CYS A 675 3.16 3.79 -22.75
CA CYS A 675 4.50 4.18 -23.19
C CYS A 675 5.52 3.03 -23.05
N SER A 676 5.44 2.24 -21.98
CA SER A 676 6.29 1.05 -21.76
C SER A 676 6.00 -0.05 -22.81
N GLU A 677 4.73 -0.28 -23.12
CA GLU A 677 4.28 -1.18 -24.20
C GLU A 677 4.77 -0.71 -25.57
N MET A 678 4.60 0.58 -25.87
CA MET A 678 5.08 1.19 -27.12
C MET A 678 6.61 1.13 -27.27
N GLN A 679 7.36 1.33 -26.18
CA GLN A 679 8.83 1.21 -26.19
C GLN A 679 9.29 -0.24 -26.42
N LYS A 680 8.65 -1.24 -25.79
CA LYS A 680 8.91 -2.66 -26.09
C LYS A 680 8.57 -3.02 -27.55
N GLY A 681 7.48 -2.47 -28.07
CA GLY A 681 7.10 -2.60 -29.49
C GLY A 681 8.15 -2.02 -30.43
N LYS A 682 8.66 -0.81 -30.12
CA LYS A 682 9.77 -0.17 -30.84
C LYS A 682 11.04 -1.04 -30.83
N GLU A 683 11.48 -1.50 -29.66
CA GLU A 683 12.68 -2.33 -29.54
C GLU A 683 12.57 -3.66 -30.31
N MET A 684 11.38 -4.26 -30.35
CA MET A 684 11.12 -5.43 -31.19
C MET A 684 11.14 -5.09 -32.69
N ALA A 685 10.58 -3.94 -33.09
CA ALA A 685 10.61 -3.48 -34.48
C ALA A 685 12.02 -3.14 -34.95
N GLU A 686 12.83 -2.45 -34.13
CA GLU A 686 14.24 -2.16 -34.42
C GLU A 686 15.08 -3.44 -34.55
N ARG A 687 14.82 -4.46 -33.72
CA ARG A 687 15.46 -5.77 -33.84
C ARG A 687 15.09 -6.49 -35.15
N LYS A 688 13.80 -6.56 -35.48
CA LYS A 688 13.32 -7.13 -36.75
C LYS A 688 13.86 -6.37 -37.97
N ALA A 689 13.92 -5.05 -37.91
CA ALA A 689 14.50 -4.22 -38.97
C ALA A 689 15.99 -4.57 -39.18
N LYS A 690 16.75 -4.77 -38.08
CA LYS A 690 18.16 -5.20 -38.17
C LYS A 690 18.31 -6.62 -38.74
N GLU A 691 17.45 -7.55 -38.36
CA GLU A 691 17.40 -8.91 -38.92
C GLU A 691 17.10 -8.90 -40.44
N VAL A 692 16.14 -8.07 -40.87
CA VAL A 692 15.82 -7.86 -42.30
C VAL A 692 16.98 -7.22 -43.05
N THR A 693 17.63 -6.19 -42.49
CA THR A 693 18.82 -5.56 -43.11
C THR A 693 19.95 -6.56 -43.29
N ASN A 694 20.31 -7.33 -42.26
CA ASN A 694 21.32 -8.39 -42.35
C ASN A 694 20.98 -9.42 -43.44
N SER A 695 19.70 -9.80 -43.53
CA SER A 695 19.21 -10.75 -44.54
C SER A 695 19.30 -10.18 -45.96
N MET A 696 18.98 -8.90 -46.13
CA MET A 696 19.08 -8.16 -47.39
C MET A 696 20.53 -7.97 -47.82
N GLU A 697 21.47 -7.72 -46.90
CA GLU A 697 22.91 -7.69 -47.20
C GLU A 697 23.42 -9.05 -47.69
N SER A 698 23.02 -10.14 -47.02
CA SER A 698 23.34 -11.52 -47.43
C SER A 698 22.81 -11.83 -48.84
N LEU A 699 21.54 -11.52 -49.11
CA LEU A 699 20.91 -11.74 -50.42
C LEU A 699 21.55 -10.88 -51.52
N ASN A 700 21.96 -9.64 -51.21
CA ASN A 700 22.74 -8.81 -52.14
C ASN A 700 24.14 -9.41 -52.42
N ALA A 701 24.78 -10.05 -51.45
CA ALA A 701 26.04 -10.75 -51.66
C ALA A 701 25.84 -12.03 -52.51
N GLU A 702 24.72 -12.74 -52.35
CA GLU A 702 24.30 -13.86 -53.22
C GLU A 702 24.09 -13.41 -54.67
N LEU A 703 23.26 -12.38 -54.89
CA LEU A 703 22.97 -11.83 -56.21
C LEU A 703 24.23 -11.29 -56.93
N ARG A 704 25.20 -10.77 -56.18
CA ARG A 704 26.52 -10.37 -56.72
C ARG A 704 27.34 -11.59 -57.17
N ARG A 705 27.37 -12.67 -56.39
CA ARG A 705 28.02 -13.94 -56.78
C ARG A 705 27.36 -14.54 -58.02
N GLU A 706 26.03 -14.60 -58.06
CA GLU A 706 25.28 -15.12 -59.21
C GLU A 706 25.54 -14.32 -60.50
N LYS A 707 25.52 -12.98 -60.42
CA LYS A 707 25.86 -12.11 -61.57
C LYS A 707 27.29 -12.33 -62.08
N GLN A 708 28.25 -12.60 -61.19
CA GLN A 708 29.62 -12.96 -61.60
C GLN A 708 29.67 -14.32 -62.32
N LEU A 709 28.94 -15.33 -61.81
CA LEU A 709 28.84 -16.65 -62.44
C LEU A 709 28.18 -16.58 -63.82
N ASN A 710 27.07 -15.85 -63.96
CA ASN A 710 26.38 -15.66 -65.23
C ASN A 710 27.27 -14.95 -66.27
N ASN A 711 27.97 -13.87 -65.87
CA ASN A 711 28.94 -13.20 -66.73
C ASN A 711 30.08 -14.13 -67.19
N SER A 712 30.56 -15.01 -66.30
CA SER A 712 31.56 -16.04 -66.64
C SER A 712 31.01 -17.03 -67.67
N ALA A 713 29.82 -17.57 -67.44
CA ALA A 713 29.14 -18.49 -68.36
C ALA A 713 28.87 -17.86 -69.73
N MET A 714 28.42 -16.60 -69.79
CA MET A 714 28.28 -15.85 -71.03
C MET A 714 29.61 -15.69 -71.78
N ASN A 715 30.71 -15.44 -71.08
CA ASN A 715 32.03 -15.29 -71.70
C ASN A 715 32.59 -16.64 -72.20
N MET A 716 32.32 -17.74 -71.49
CA MET A 716 32.58 -19.09 -72.00
C MET A 716 31.75 -19.37 -73.27
N ALA A 717 30.44 -19.16 -73.23
CA ALA A 717 29.56 -19.39 -74.40
C ALA A 717 29.96 -18.55 -75.62
N LYS A 718 30.34 -17.27 -75.42
CA LYS A 718 30.89 -16.41 -76.48
C LYS A 718 32.23 -16.93 -77.03
N THR A 719 33.06 -17.57 -76.20
CA THR A 719 34.33 -18.17 -76.61
C THR A 719 34.08 -19.46 -77.40
N THR A 720 33.27 -20.38 -76.88
CA THR A 720 32.86 -21.60 -77.59
C THR A 720 32.12 -21.32 -78.91
N SER A 721 31.37 -20.22 -79.00
CA SER A 721 30.78 -19.77 -80.27
C SER A 721 31.85 -19.33 -81.30
N LYS A 722 32.90 -18.61 -80.87
CA LYS A 722 34.05 -18.26 -81.72
C LYS A 722 34.85 -19.50 -82.13
N GLU A 723 35.06 -20.45 -81.23
CA GLU A 723 35.73 -21.72 -81.49
C GLU A 723 34.93 -22.56 -82.50
N ASN A 724 33.61 -22.70 -82.31
CA ASN A 724 32.72 -23.35 -83.27
C ASN A 724 32.74 -22.67 -84.65
N MET A 725 32.84 -21.33 -84.71
CA MET A 725 33.07 -20.63 -85.98
C MET A 725 34.45 -20.89 -86.59
N ALA A 726 35.51 -21.00 -85.79
CA ALA A 726 36.84 -21.36 -86.28
C ALA A 726 36.89 -22.81 -86.81
N ILE A 727 36.30 -23.75 -86.08
CA ILE A 727 36.11 -25.15 -86.48
C ILE A 727 35.29 -25.22 -87.77
N LYS A 728 34.18 -24.47 -87.88
CA LYS A 728 33.35 -24.40 -89.10
C LYS A 728 34.15 -23.90 -90.30
N ARG A 729 35.00 -22.87 -90.15
CA ARG A 729 35.92 -22.40 -91.21
C ARG A 729 36.95 -23.46 -91.58
N ALA A 730 37.54 -24.15 -90.61
CA ALA A 730 38.52 -25.22 -90.85
C ALA A 730 37.89 -26.38 -91.65
N ILE A 731 36.71 -26.85 -91.24
CA ILE A 731 35.97 -27.91 -91.96
C ILE A 731 35.59 -27.46 -93.38
N GLN A 732 35.15 -26.21 -93.55
CA GLN A 732 34.88 -25.63 -94.87
C GLN A 732 36.14 -25.56 -95.76
N SER A 733 37.32 -25.27 -95.18
CA SER A 733 38.59 -25.24 -95.92
C SER A 733 39.05 -26.62 -96.39
N MET A 734 38.58 -27.71 -95.76
CA MET A 734 38.79 -29.09 -96.22
C MET A 734 37.72 -29.56 -97.23
N GLY A 735 36.97 -28.63 -97.84
CA GLY A 735 35.94 -28.93 -98.85
C GLY A 735 34.60 -29.47 -98.30
N CYS A 736 34.47 -29.62 -96.98
CA CYS A 736 33.27 -30.17 -96.37
C CYS A 736 32.18 -29.10 -96.15
N LYS A 737 31.05 -29.21 -96.86
CA LYS A 737 29.87 -28.37 -96.62
C LYS A 737 29.13 -28.79 -95.35
N VAL A 738 29.18 -27.94 -94.32
CA VAL A 738 28.39 -28.10 -93.09
C VAL A 738 27.21 -27.11 -93.08
N HIS A 739 26.00 -27.64 -93.25
CA HIS A 739 24.76 -26.92 -92.97
C HIS A 739 24.34 -27.12 -91.50
N VAL A 740 24.04 -26.01 -90.82
CA VAL A 740 23.37 -25.98 -89.51
C VAL A 740 22.30 -24.91 -89.60
N SER A 741 21.06 -25.26 -89.28
CA SER A 741 19.93 -24.34 -89.18
C SER A 741 20.07 -23.47 -87.94
N GLY A 742 20.25 -22.16 -88.12
CA GLY A 742 20.20 -21.19 -87.03
C GLY A 742 18.79 -20.65 -86.83
N SER A 743 18.37 -20.47 -85.57
CA SER A 743 17.04 -19.96 -85.22
C SER A 743 17.11 -18.97 -84.06
N GLY A 744 16.64 -17.74 -84.29
CA GLY A 744 16.30 -16.77 -83.25
C GLY A 744 17.48 -16.00 -82.64
N GLU A 745 17.72 -14.78 -83.14
CA GLU A 745 18.24 -13.70 -82.30
C GLU A 745 17.06 -13.05 -81.56
N CYS A 746 17.22 -12.81 -80.26
CA CYS A 746 16.31 -11.95 -79.49
C CYS A 746 17.12 -10.79 -78.91
N THR A 747 17.10 -9.66 -79.61
CA THR A 747 17.58 -8.37 -79.07
C THR A 747 16.60 -7.87 -78.01
N VAL A 748 17.13 -7.45 -76.86
CA VAL A 748 16.37 -6.82 -75.78
C VAL A 748 16.92 -5.41 -75.61
N ASP A 749 16.14 -4.41 -75.99
CA ASP A 749 16.45 -3.02 -75.67
C ASP A 749 15.83 -2.62 -74.33
N ILE A 750 16.58 -1.81 -73.58
CA ILE A 750 16.20 -1.26 -72.29
C ILE A 750 16.32 0.25 -72.41
N GLU A 751 15.20 0.96 -72.33
CA GLU A 751 15.22 2.37 -71.96
C GLU A 751 14.77 2.55 -70.52
N SER A 752 15.54 3.35 -69.79
CA SER A 752 15.36 3.63 -68.37
C SER A 752 15.50 5.13 -68.16
N ASN A 753 14.53 5.76 -67.49
CA ASN A 753 14.81 6.95 -66.70
C ASN A 753 13.85 7.08 -65.51
N PRO A 754 14.25 7.77 -64.43
CA PRO A 754 13.59 7.68 -63.13
C PRO A 754 12.82 8.96 -62.74
N ASP A 755 12.45 8.99 -61.45
CA ASP A 755 12.43 10.16 -60.57
C ASP A 755 11.18 11.07 -60.43
N ILE A 756 10.67 11.01 -59.19
CA ILE A 756 10.45 12.16 -58.29
C ILE A 756 9.07 12.87 -58.28
N LEU A 757 8.76 13.39 -57.08
CA LEU A 757 7.71 14.34 -56.68
C LEU A 757 6.25 13.85 -56.60
N CYS A 758 5.98 13.25 -55.44
CA CYS A 758 4.81 13.52 -54.59
C CYS A 758 4.04 14.82 -54.92
N CYS A 759 2.71 14.72 -55.07
CA CYS A 759 1.80 15.84 -54.86
C CYS A 759 0.51 15.35 -54.20
N SER A 760 -0.07 16.19 -53.35
CA SER A 760 -1.26 15.86 -52.56
C SER A 760 -2.56 16.37 -53.20
N SER A 761 -3.65 15.69 -52.84
CA SER A 761 -4.96 16.25 -52.45
C SER A 761 -6.17 15.78 -53.27
N ARG A 762 -7.29 15.62 -52.53
CA ARG A 762 -8.68 15.51 -53.01
C ARG A 762 -8.97 14.22 -53.81
N LYS A 763 -10.17 13.64 -53.74
CA LYS A 763 -11.46 14.15 -53.23
C LYS A 763 -12.36 12.97 -52.84
N GLU A 764 -13.28 13.16 -51.92
CA GLU A 764 -14.45 12.28 -51.79
C GLU A 764 -15.42 12.52 -52.96
N SER A 765 -16.04 11.47 -53.49
CA SER A 765 -17.50 11.35 -53.52
C SER A 765 -17.97 9.99 -54.08
N ASN A 766 -19.03 9.45 -53.50
CA ASN A 766 -19.59 8.12 -53.77
C ASN A 766 -20.12 7.95 -55.20
N SER A 767 -20.10 6.71 -55.70
CA SER A 767 -21.23 6.16 -56.45
C SER A 767 -21.36 4.64 -56.21
N THR A 768 -22.60 4.17 -56.17
CA THR A 768 -22.98 2.78 -55.83
C THR A 768 -23.30 1.96 -57.07
N VAL A 769 -22.85 0.70 -57.11
CA VAL A 769 -23.48 -0.35 -57.92
C VAL A 769 -23.58 -1.63 -57.08
N ARG A 770 -24.70 -2.34 -57.19
CA ARG A 770 -24.90 -3.68 -56.61
C ARG A 770 -24.52 -4.76 -57.61
N ASP A 771 -23.75 -5.73 -57.13
CA ASP A 771 -24.16 -7.15 -57.05
C ASP A 771 -25.25 -7.62 -58.05
N ASP A 772 -24.87 -8.55 -58.94
CA ASP A 772 -25.64 -9.79 -59.10
C ASP A 772 -24.78 -10.94 -59.64
N LYS A 773 -25.23 -12.19 -59.44
CA LYS A 773 -24.54 -13.43 -59.83
C LYS A 773 -24.99 -13.94 -61.20
N THR A 774 -24.17 -14.78 -61.85
CA THR A 774 -24.60 -16.15 -62.24
C THR A 774 -23.44 -17.01 -62.78
N ASP A 775 -23.44 -18.29 -62.42
CA ASP A 775 -22.56 -19.34 -62.94
C ASP A 775 -23.16 -20.04 -64.19
N LEU A 776 -22.51 -21.14 -64.62
CA LEU A 776 -22.95 -22.19 -65.56
C LEU A 776 -22.50 -21.98 -67.04
N PRO A 777 -22.42 -23.04 -67.88
CA PRO A 777 -21.14 -23.75 -68.06
C PRO A 777 -20.87 -24.08 -69.54
N VAL A 778 -19.88 -24.94 -69.85
CA VAL A 778 -19.99 -26.02 -70.85
C VAL A 778 -18.85 -27.03 -70.59
N SER A 779 -19.13 -28.32 -70.74
CA SER A 779 -18.13 -29.40 -70.82
C SER A 779 -18.26 -30.15 -72.15
N VAL A 780 -17.23 -30.92 -72.52
CA VAL A 780 -17.29 -31.89 -73.63
C VAL A 780 -16.85 -33.24 -73.09
N LEU A 781 -17.58 -34.30 -73.47
CA LEU A 781 -17.46 -35.65 -72.93
C LEU A 781 -17.63 -36.67 -74.08
N VAL A 782 -16.89 -37.78 -74.02
CA VAL A 782 -17.15 -39.15 -74.53
C VAL A 782 -15.90 -39.95 -74.13
N THR A 783 -15.92 -40.74 -73.04
CA THR A 783 -16.35 -42.17 -72.94
C THR A 783 -15.46 -43.11 -73.76
N ALA A 784 -15.08 -44.29 -73.28
CA ALA A 784 -15.88 -45.29 -72.55
C ALA A 784 -15.21 -45.90 -71.29
N ASP A 785 -16.03 -46.13 -70.26
CA ASP A 785 -16.40 -47.42 -69.61
C ASP A 785 -15.27 -48.37 -69.11
N ASP A 786 -15.40 -49.13 -68.00
CA ASP A 786 -16.61 -49.49 -67.22
C ASP A 786 -16.31 -50.00 -65.77
N VAL A 787 -17.37 -50.19 -64.97
CA VAL A 787 -17.54 -51.09 -63.79
C VAL A 787 -16.86 -50.79 -62.42
N ASP A 788 -17.73 -50.55 -61.42
CA ASP A 788 -17.72 -50.87 -59.97
C ASP A 788 -16.55 -50.57 -59.01
N GLY A 789 -16.88 -50.51 -57.69
CA GLY A 789 -16.08 -51.37 -56.79
C GLY A 789 -16.03 -51.16 -55.26
N ASN A 790 -16.48 -50.04 -54.69
CA ASN A 790 -16.69 -49.82 -53.24
C ASN A 790 -15.70 -50.41 -52.17
N SER A 791 -15.07 -49.52 -51.40
CA SER A 791 -14.56 -49.69 -50.01
C SER A 791 -13.28 -50.50 -49.69
N GLY A 792 -12.52 -50.00 -48.70
CA GLY A 792 -11.69 -50.82 -47.80
C GLY A 792 -10.16 -50.72 -47.92
N ILE A 793 -9.52 -49.74 -47.28
CA ILE A 793 -8.06 -49.74 -47.04
C ILE A 793 -7.77 -49.53 -45.54
N VAL A 794 -7.13 -50.52 -44.91
CA VAL A 794 -6.60 -50.44 -43.53
C VAL A 794 -5.28 -51.22 -43.45
N ARG A 795 -4.16 -50.49 -43.26
CA ARG A 795 -2.80 -51.01 -43.00
C ARG A 795 -2.17 -51.78 -44.20
N VAL A 796 -0.85 -52.02 -44.27
CA VAL A 796 0.23 -51.82 -43.27
C VAL A 796 1.37 -50.98 -43.85
N CYS A 797 2.05 -50.20 -43.00
CA CYS A 797 3.36 -49.59 -43.27
C CYS A 797 4.41 -50.37 -42.47
N GLU A 798 5.36 -51.05 -43.12
CA GLU A 798 6.20 -52.04 -42.41
C GLU A 798 7.66 -52.23 -42.89
N THR A 799 8.15 -51.50 -43.90
CA THR A 799 9.39 -51.89 -44.61
C THR A 799 10.62 -50.98 -44.48
N LEU A 800 10.55 -49.78 -43.87
CA LEU A 800 11.70 -48.83 -43.84
C LEU A 800 11.88 -48.10 -42.47
N CYS A 801 11.96 -48.83 -41.36
CA CYS A 801 12.40 -48.29 -40.06
C CYS A 801 13.84 -48.76 -39.71
N PRO A 802 14.86 -47.88 -39.55
CA PRO A 802 16.26 -48.31 -39.55
C PRO A 802 16.80 -49.12 -38.36
N PHE A 803 16.03 -49.31 -37.28
CA PHE A 803 16.53 -49.87 -36.01
C PHE A 803 15.73 -51.09 -35.49
N GLY A 804 15.01 -51.79 -36.38
CA GLY A 804 14.29 -53.02 -36.05
C GLY A 804 15.00 -54.29 -36.54
N SER A 805 15.96 -54.83 -35.79
CA SER A 805 16.42 -56.20 -36.00
C SER A 805 15.32 -57.21 -35.61
N GLY A 806 15.12 -58.25 -36.42
CA GLY A 806 13.91 -59.09 -36.39
C GLY A 806 13.60 -59.78 -35.06
N GLY A 807 12.30 -59.98 -34.79
CA GLY A 807 11.79 -60.84 -33.71
C GLY A 807 10.96 -60.14 -32.62
N GLY A 808 10.84 -58.82 -32.61
CA GLY A 808 10.05 -58.10 -31.61
C GLY A 808 9.37 -56.84 -32.17
N GLY A 809 8.07 -56.69 -31.90
CA GLY A 809 7.28 -55.55 -32.38
C GLY A 809 7.68 -54.20 -31.77
N CYS A 810 7.44 -53.12 -32.50
CA CYS A 810 7.74 -51.75 -32.09
C CYS A 810 7.05 -51.38 -30.76
N ARG A 811 7.85 -51.02 -29.74
CA ARG A 811 7.38 -50.73 -28.38
C ARG A 811 6.90 -49.28 -28.21
N TRP A 812 6.14 -48.73 -29.14
CA TRP A 812 5.52 -47.41 -28.95
C TRP A 812 4.38 -47.49 -27.92
N PRO A 813 4.27 -46.61 -26.89
CA PRO A 813 4.98 -45.35 -26.66
C PRO A 813 6.26 -45.41 -25.80
N ASN A 814 6.71 -46.59 -25.38
CA ASN A 814 7.77 -46.80 -24.40
C ASN A 814 9.11 -47.28 -25.01
N GLY A 815 9.47 -46.77 -26.19
CA GLY A 815 10.71 -47.12 -26.89
C GLY A 815 11.04 -46.12 -28.00
N GLY A 816 12.29 -45.64 -28.05
CA GLY A 816 12.69 -44.41 -28.77
C GLY A 816 12.69 -44.39 -30.30
N CYS A 817 11.87 -45.21 -30.96
CA CYS A 817 11.63 -45.15 -32.42
C CYS A 817 10.40 -44.29 -32.79
N ALA A 818 9.87 -43.53 -31.84
CA ALA A 818 9.10 -42.31 -32.05
C ALA A 818 9.50 -41.29 -30.95
N GLN A 819 9.21 -39.99 -31.03
CA GLN A 819 7.88 -39.38 -31.14
C GLN A 819 7.54 -38.85 -32.55
N GLN A 820 6.79 -39.69 -33.26
CA GLN A 820 5.78 -39.49 -34.30
C GLN A 820 5.63 -38.10 -34.94
N GLY A 821 5.63 -38.06 -36.28
CA GLY A 821 5.27 -36.88 -37.07
C GLY A 821 3.92 -37.01 -37.82
N SER A 822 3.57 -35.93 -38.52
CA SER A 822 2.52 -35.80 -39.54
C SER A 822 1.04 -35.92 -39.11
N GLN A 823 0.46 -34.75 -38.84
CA GLN A 823 -0.85 -34.22 -39.31
C GLN A 823 -2.03 -35.17 -39.63
N TYR A 824 -3.21 -34.80 -39.11
CA TYR A 824 -4.57 -35.30 -39.38
C TYR A 824 -4.88 -36.78 -39.04
N VAL A 825 -5.64 -36.99 -37.95
CA VAL A 825 -7.12 -37.11 -37.97
C VAL A 825 -7.68 -37.16 -36.55
N GLY A 826 -8.75 -36.38 -36.30
CA GLY A 826 -9.86 -36.80 -35.43
C GLY A 826 -9.70 -36.69 -33.90
N LEU A 827 -10.04 -35.53 -33.34
CA LEU A 827 -11.06 -35.52 -32.29
C LEU A 827 -11.96 -34.28 -32.42
N LYS A 828 -13.27 -34.53 -32.40
CA LYS A 828 -14.35 -33.60 -32.67
C LYS A 828 -14.68 -32.81 -31.39
N ALA A 829 -14.28 -31.54 -31.33
CA ALA A 829 -14.79 -30.58 -30.34
C ALA A 829 -15.72 -29.59 -31.07
N ASN A 830 -16.92 -29.42 -30.54
CA ASN A 830 -18.11 -28.89 -31.22
C ASN A 830 -17.94 -27.46 -31.80
N PHE A 831 -18.57 -27.18 -32.95
CA PHE A 831 -18.47 -25.90 -33.67
C PHE A 831 -19.43 -24.79 -33.19
N ASP A 832 -20.13 -24.98 -32.07
CA ASP A 832 -20.97 -23.97 -31.39
C ASP A 832 -20.17 -22.76 -30.83
N ALA A 833 -18.88 -22.63 -31.18
CA ALA A 833 -17.94 -21.64 -30.63
C ALA A 833 -17.36 -20.66 -31.67
N PHE A 834 -17.70 -20.80 -32.97
CA PHE A 834 -17.25 -19.86 -34.02
C PHE A 834 -18.35 -18.95 -34.59
N ASP A 835 -19.59 -19.12 -34.14
CA ASP A 835 -20.78 -18.41 -34.63
C ASP A 835 -20.87 -16.93 -34.16
N GLN A 836 -19.79 -16.37 -33.57
CA GLN A 836 -19.79 -15.02 -32.96
C GLN A 836 -18.49 -14.19 -33.10
N LEU A 837 -17.36 -14.74 -33.59
CA LEU A 837 -16.06 -14.04 -33.50
C LEU A 837 -15.21 -14.09 -34.79
N SER A 838 -15.61 -13.28 -35.76
CA SER A 838 -14.68 -12.66 -36.71
C SER A 838 -13.94 -11.51 -36.02
N ILE A 839 -12.61 -11.49 -36.07
CA ILE A 839 -11.80 -10.37 -35.57
C ILE A 839 -11.72 -9.30 -36.66
N ASP A 840 -12.38 -8.16 -36.43
CA ASP A 840 -12.17 -6.91 -37.18
C ASP A 840 -11.28 -5.96 -36.36
N ASP A 841 -10.07 -5.66 -36.87
CA ASP A 841 -9.11 -4.76 -36.22
C ASP A 841 -9.56 -3.28 -36.34
N SER A 842 -10.34 -2.81 -35.37
CA SER A 842 -10.91 -1.44 -35.40
C SER A 842 -10.93 -0.70 -34.04
N TYR A 843 -10.06 -1.07 -33.09
CA TYR A 843 -10.12 -0.57 -31.70
C TYR A 843 -9.17 0.59 -31.31
N PHE A 844 -8.86 1.52 -32.23
CA PHE A 844 -8.50 2.92 -31.89
C PHE A 844 -8.80 3.85 -33.11
N LYS A 845 -10.04 4.33 -33.31
CA LYS A 845 -10.73 5.49 -32.67
C LYS A 845 -10.51 6.85 -33.37
N SER A 846 -11.62 7.53 -33.71
CA SER A 846 -11.73 8.99 -33.63
C SER A 846 -13.18 9.48 -33.52
N GLU A 847 -13.80 9.22 -32.37
CA GLU A 847 -14.76 10.08 -31.65
C GLU A 847 -14.70 9.67 -30.16
#